data_AF-A0A5S3YA89-F1
#
_entry.id   AF-A0A5S3YA89-F1
#
_cell.length_a   1.000
_cell.length_b   1.000
_cell.length_c   1.000
_cell.angle_alpha   90.00
_cell.angle_beta   90.00
_cell.angle_gamma   90.00
#
_symmetry.space_group_name_H-M   'P 1'
#
loop_
_entity.id
_entity.type
_entity.pdbx_description
1 polymer ?
#
loop_
_entity_poly.entity_id
_entity_poly.type
_entity_poly.pdbx_seq_one_letter_code
_entity_poly.pdbx_strand_id
1 'polypeptide(L)'
;MNRITVRSRQCGAATITILLLVGVSISIAVLGSLHYIQGSQNQSLTMHAQTLAQRKAWVGVDLTKKYLNALNSSQLEELIDSLPLKAEVGQTQLTLKPSVSDPNIHLSLFKEEVDDKTYLYAEVNAEAAKGTKAYSNSSIEAVFELQHTGTKSPIKSCSMVRTAVLRGATDLTGGGTDFLSGDALSDIAVEGNLTLTNSSKSGISGCVSGDVYMNGGGIKRNANLYVGGRFTLESMSTPEHVGVWARDIDIGNSGKGVYEYLRAGAFSAEVLDDTGNLIGTAGIGGKLLNDAGAAGSSKDLGVLLPSKNLKFVVEMTSGGRLLVDLSDANIENSTGFVSGFASEVLDGDDSLPSVIQFVTTGVLGGNIDIFTLTVGELWGQKIVSDGYDANYTNVFSNGDFSVGTGNIGSLIGGGNLRANKGGCSSDSNCWNLPKILNPSQIAGELSIGDYQGNATLNNLVQKMTGINSSLPGVPYCDTRVAKVVADDYKASANYIFEEVDGKRHLTIQNVSLADGTSLDGVYDLLKDELRFFGEQPFLSCGWGSGHCFRNNEIWELNGISSFPPGIAWFDRSLKINGVGSNDAVNNVGKNLLNTFVTTGDLELASSGHGKLIAPNFNPSELCSGGIVPTNLCTPDGKLVGDEETGLALANSSIISQGGLNVQGWVIDGHVTLGGAVTTSGSKVFINGGLVVGSNAPASVSVGAGGLEVNTQGLSQGQLQKDCSTQTGGSSESGWQLKYNTPIWTRYL
;
A
#
# COMPACT_ATOMS: atom_id res chain seq x y z
N MET A 1 -19.27 -15.66 122.01
CA MET A 1 -17.92 -15.21 121.58
C MET A 1 -17.53 -16.02 120.34
N ASN A 2 -17.67 -15.47 119.13
CA ASN A 2 -17.23 -16.12 117.90
C ASN A 2 -16.12 -15.26 117.26
N ARG A 3 -14.93 -15.83 117.11
CA ARG A 3 -13.75 -15.20 116.53
C ARG A 3 -13.66 -15.53 115.05
N ILE A 4 -13.66 -14.50 114.22
CA ILE A 4 -13.37 -14.55 112.79
C ILE A 4 -11.86 -14.77 112.60
N THR A 5 -11.47 -15.73 111.76
CA THR A 5 -10.08 -16.01 111.36
C THR A 5 -9.81 -15.47 109.95
N VAL A 6 -8.67 -14.79 109.80
CA VAL A 6 -8.21 -14.12 108.57
C VAL A 6 -7.49 -15.12 107.66
N ARG A 7 -7.80 -15.09 106.35
CA ARG A 7 -7.12 -15.84 105.27
C ARG A 7 -5.86 -15.09 104.82
N SER A 8 -4.68 -15.73 104.84
CA SER A 8 -3.46 -15.18 104.23
C SER A 8 -3.34 -15.60 102.75
N ARG A 9 -3.20 -14.61 101.87
CA ARG A 9 -3.03 -14.70 100.41
C ARG A 9 -1.74 -15.44 100.01
N GLN A 10 -1.86 -16.50 99.20
CA GLN A 10 -0.78 -16.96 98.31
C GLN A 10 -0.95 -16.31 96.93
N CYS A 11 -0.48 -15.06 96.78
CA CYS A 11 -0.54 -14.32 95.51
C CYS A 11 0.84 -14.22 94.81
N GLY A 12 1.89 -14.86 95.33
CA GLY A 12 3.24 -14.81 94.75
C GLY A 12 3.49 -15.86 93.66
N ALA A 13 3.31 -17.14 93.99
CA ALA A 13 3.69 -18.24 93.11
C ALA A 13 2.83 -18.32 91.83
N ALA A 14 1.50 -18.20 91.95
CA ALA A 14 0.61 -18.26 90.79
C ALA A 14 0.87 -17.13 89.78
N THR A 15 1.16 -15.91 90.27
CA THR A 15 1.45 -14.75 89.44
C THR A 15 2.79 -14.90 88.71
N ILE A 16 3.80 -15.47 89.37
CA ILE A 16 5.10 -15.80 88.75
C ILE A 16 4.94 -16.89 87.68
N THR A 17 4.16 -17.93 87.94
CA THR A 17 3.93 -19.01 86.97
C THR A 17 3.12 -18.53 85.76
N ILE A 18 2.12 -17.66 85.97
CA ILE A 18 1.37 -17.03 84.87
C ILE A 18 2.28 -16.11 84.05
N LEU A 19 3.14 -15.30 84.70
CA LEU A 19 4.11 -14.46 83.99
C LEU A 19 5.13 -15.29 83.19
N LEU A 20 5.59 -16.43 83.71
CA LEU A 20 6.45 -17.37 82.99
C LEU A 20 5.74 -18.02 81.80
N LEU A 21 4.51 -18.50 81.99
CA LEU A 21 3.72 -19.11 80.92
C LEU A 21 3.40 -18.09 79.81
N VAL A 22 3.05 -16.86 80.17
CA VAL A 22 2.83 -15.77 79.22
C VAL A 22 4.13 -15.42 78.49
N GLY A 23 5.26 -15.36 79.19
CA GLY A 23 6.58 -15.13 78.57
C GLY A 23 6.97 -16.23 77.57
N VAL A 24 6.71 -17.49 77.88
CA VAL A 24 6.94 -18.62 76.97
C VAL A 24 5.97 -18.57 75.77
N SER A 25 4.71 -18.22 76.01
CA SER A 25 3.69 -18.12 74.95
C SER A 25 4.01 -17.01 73.95
N ILE A 26 4.47 -15.85 74.43
CA ILE A 26 4.93 -14.74 73.59
C ILE A 26 6.19 -15.15 72.82
N SER A 27 7.13 -15.85 73.46
CA SER A 27 8.36 -16.32 72.79
C SER A 27 8.05 -17.31 71.66
N ILE A 28 7.10 -18.23 71.87
CA ILE A 28 6.64 -19.18 70.84
C ILE A 28 5.92 -18.44 69.70
N ALA A 29 5.08 -17.45 70.01
CA ALA A 29 4.42 -16.64 68.99
C ALA A 29 5.43 -15.86 68.13
N VAL A 30 6.44 -15.23 68.75
CA VAL A 30 7.51 -14.50 68.05
C VAL A 30 8.36 -15.44 67.20
N LEU A 31 8.75 -16.61 67.71
CA LEU A 31 9.49 -17.63 66.95
C LEU A 31 8.68 -18.18 65.78
N GLY A 32 7.37 -18.37 65.95
CA GLY A 32 6.44 -18.77 64.90
C GLY A 32 6.28 -17.69 63.82
N SER A 33 6.16 -16.42 64.21
CA SER A 33 6.13 -15.29 63.27
C SER A 33 7.45 -15.14 62.50
N LEU A 34 8.60 -15.35 63.16
CA LEU A 34 9.91 -15.34 62.50
C LEU A 34 10.06 -16.49 61.50
N HIS A 35 9.61 -17.71 61.84
CA HIS A 35 9.59 -18.83 60.89
C HIS A 35 8.63 -18.58 59.72
N TYR A 36 7.48 -17.95 59.96
CA TYR A 36 6.54 -17.56 58.92
C TYR A 36 7.12 -16.50 57.98
N ILE A 37 7.80 -15.47 58.51
CA ILE A 37 8.49 -14.45 57.72
C ILE A 37 9.62 -15.07 56.91
N GLN A 38 10.44 -15.93 57.51
CA GLN A 38 11.49 -16.65 56.79
C GLN A 38 10.91 -17.56 55.69
N GLY A 39 9.79 -18.23 55.97
CA GLY A 39 9.06 -19.03 54.99
C GLY A 39 8.54 -18.18 53.81
N SER A 40 7.93 -17.04 54.10
CA SER A 40 7.42 -16.10 53.09
C SER A 40 8.55 -15.46 52.26
N GLN A 41 9.66 -15.09 52.90
CA GLN A 41 10.85 -14.58 52.22
C GLN A 41 11.49 -15.63 51.31
N ASN A 42 11.59 -16.89 51.76
CA ASN A 42 12.09 -17.99 50.94
C ASN A 42 11.16 -18.29 49.75
N GLN A 43 9.83 -18.24 49.95
CA GLN A 43 8.86 -18.40 48.86
C GLN A 43 8.96 -17.26 47.84
N SER A 44 9.06 -16.01 48.29
CA SER A 44 9.22 -14.84 47.42
C SER A 44 10.54 -14.90 46.62
N LEU A 45 11.66 -15.24 47.27
CA LEU A 45 12.94 -15.42 46.60
C LEU A 45 12.90 -16.54 45.55
N THR A 46 12.23 -17.65 45.86
CA THR A 46 12.07 -18.78 44.93
C THR A 46 11.22 -18.37 43.72
N MET A 47 10.12 -17.64 43.93
CA MET A 47 9.27 -17.13 42.84
C MET A 47 10.03 -16.15 41.94
N HIS A 48 10.77 -15.20 42.51
CA HIS A 48 11.59 -14.26 41.72
C HIS A 48 12.68 -14.97 40.92
N ALA A 49 13.34 -15.98 41.50
CA ALA A 49 14.32 -16.78 40.80
C ALA A 49 13.69 -17.57 39.64
N GLN A 50 12.51 -18.16 39.85
CA GLN A 50 11.76 -18.88 38.81
C GLN A 50 11.33 -17.96 37.66
N THR A 51 10.77 -16.79 37.97
CA THR A 51 10.38 -15.81 36.95
C THR A 51 11.60 -15.29 36.18
N LEU A 52 12.74 -15.10 36.85
CA LEU A 52 13.97 -14.69 36.19
C LEU A 52 14.52 -15.79 35.27
N ALA A 53 14.50 -17.05 35.69
CA ALA A 53 14.90 -18.19 34.86
C ALA A 53 13.98 -18.31 33.62
N GLN A 54 12.67 -18.18 33.79
CA GLN A 54 11.70 -18.18 32.68
C GLN A 54 11.93 -17.04 31.70
N ARG A 55 12.16 -15.82 32.20
CA ARG A 55 12.50 -14.65 31.36
C ARG A 55 13.76 -14.90 30.55
N LYS A 56 14.82 -15.43 31.18
CA LYS A 56 16.08 -15.75 30.49
C LYS A 56 15.91 -16.86 29.45
N ALA A 57 15.02 -17.83 29.68
CA ALA A 57 14.69 -18.85 28.68
C ALA A 57 14.04 -18.21 27.43
N TRP A 58 13.12 -17.27 27.61
CA TRP A 58 12.55 -16.51 26.48
C TRP A 58 13.56 -15.64 25.75
N VAL A 59 14.49 -15.02 26.47
CA VAL A 59 15.62 -14.30 25.85
C VAL A 59 16.47 -15.25 24.99
N GLY A 60 16.70 -16.48 25.43
CA GLY A 60 17.42 -17.47 24.62
C GLY A 60 16.66 -17.90 23.35
N VAL A 61 15.32 -17.96 23.39
CA VAL A 61 14.50 -18.19 22.18
C VAL A 61 14.65 -17.04 21.19
N ASP A 62 14.62 -15.78 21.66
CA ASP A 62 14.82 -14.60 20.81
C ASP A 62 16.25 -14.52 20.24
N LEU A 63 17.26 -14.88 21.03
CA LEU A 63 18.65 -15.00 20.55
C LEU A 63 18.78 -16.05 19.46
N THR A 64 18.09 -17.19 19.58
CA THR A 64 18.07 -18.24 18.56
C THR A 64 17.44 -17.74 17.27
N LYS A 65 16.30 -17.05 17.36
CA LYS A 65 15.66 -16.39 16.21
C LYS A 65 16.61 -15.42 15.53
N LYS A 66 17.24 -14.51 16.29
CA LYS A 66 18.19 -13.52 15.75
C LYS A 66 19.38 -14.18 15.07
N TYR A 67 19.89 -15.27 15.64
CA TYR A 67 20.97 -16.05 15.04
C TYR A 67 20.55 -16.67 13.71
N LEU A 68 19.41 -17.37 13.65
CA LEU A 68 18.93 -18.01 12.42
C LEU A 68 18.59 -17.00 11.31
N ASN A 69 18.04 -15.84 11.67
CA ASN A 69 17.76 -14.75 10.72
C ASN A 69 19.01 -14.03 10.21
N ALA A 70 20.15 -14.15 10.90
CA ALA A 70 21.41 -13.54 10.48
C ALA A 70 22.21 -14.40 9.50
N LEU A 71 21.82 -15.67 9.31
CA LEU A 71 22.46 -16.61 8.38
C LEU A 71 21.88 -16.44 6.98
N ASN A 72 22.75 -16.42 5.97
CA ASN A 72 22.33 -16.51 4.57
C ASN A 72 21.97 -17.95 4.19
N SER A 73 21.49 -18.16 2.96
CA SER A 73 20.93 -19.46 2.57
C SER A 73 21.94 -20.60 2.57
N SER A 74 23.16 -20.38 2.08
CA SER A 74 24.25 -21.37 2.10
C SER A 74 24.74 -21.68 3.51
N GLN A 75 24.80 -20.66 4.39
CA GLN A 75 25.13 -20.84 5.81
C GLN A 75 24.04 -21.61 6.57
N LEU A 76 22.78 -21.41 6.21
CA LEU A 76 21.66 -22.12 6.80
C LEU A 76 21.64 -23.58 6.34
N GLU A 77 21.96 -23.86 5.08
CA GLU A 77 22.15 -25.21 4.55
C GLU A 77 23.31 -25.94 5.25
N GLU A 78 24.47 -25.29 5.39
CA GLU A 78 25.62 -25.85 6.14
C GLU A 78 25.26 -26.12 7.61
N LEU A 79 24.49 -25.22 8.24
CA LEU A 79 23.99 -25.43 9.59
C LEU A 79 23.05 -26.64 9.64
N ILE A 80 22.05 -26.72 8.77
CA ILE A 80 21.08 -27.84 8.71
C ILE A 80 21.82 -29.17 8.52
N ASP A 81 22.82 -29.22 7.64
CA ASP A 81 23.62 -30.42 7.40
C ASP A 81 24.45 -30.82 8.63
N SER A 82 24.91 -29.85 9.42
CA SER A 82 25.69 -30.09 10.64
C SER A 82 24.86 -30.52 11.86
N LEU A 83 23.53 -30.29 11.85
CA LEU A 83 22.68 -30.56 13.01
C LEU A 83 22.30 -32.05 13.13
N PRO A 84 22.33 -32.62 14.35
CA PRO A 84 21.88 -33.99 14.56
C PRO A 84 20.34 -34.10 14.47
N LEU A 85 19.87 -35.27 14.04
CA LEU A 85 18.45 -35.63 14.10
C LEU A 85 18.02 -35.80 15.57
N LYS A 86 16.89 -35.20 15.95
CA LYS A 86 16.36 -35.23 17.33
C LYS A 86 16.12 -36.65 17.87
N ALA A 87 15.86 -37.62 17.00
CA ALA A 87 15.61 -39.02 17.37
C ALA A 87 16.87 -39.82 17.75
N GLU A 88 18.08 -39.30 17.52
CA GLU A 88 19.33 -40.00 17.82
C GLU A 88 19.84 -39.68 19.24
N VAL A 89 19.55 -40.58 20.18
CA VAL A 89 19.96 -40.44 21.58
C VAL A 89 21.49 -40.48 21.70
N GLY A 90 22.09 -39.38 22.17
CA GLY A 90 23.49 -39.34 22.65
C GLY A 90 24.52 -38.66 21.75
N GLN A 91 24.13 -37.92 20.71
CA GLN A 91 25.07 -37.17 19.85
C GLN A 91 25.32 -35.72 20.30
N THR A 92 26.48 -35.19 19.89
CA THR A 92 27.09 -33.94 20.36
C THR A 92 26.25 -32.71 19.96
N GLN A 93 25.80 -31.96 20.96
CA GLN A 93 25.00 -30.75 20.81
C GLN A 93 25.84 -29.62 20.18
N LEU A 94 25.31 -28.92 19.17
CA LEU A 94 25.87 -27.63 18.79
C LEU A 94 25.43 -26.59 19.81
N THR A 95 26.32 -26.30 20.78
CA THR A 95 26.10 -25.19 21.72
C THR A 95 26.37 -23.87 21.01
N LEU A 96 25.32 -23.09 20.76
CA LEU A 96 25.48 -21.73 20.23
C LEU A 96 26.16 -20.85 21.30
N LYS A 97 27.22 -20.15 20.91
CA LYS A 97 27.81 -19.06 21.70
C LYS A 97 27.36 -17.72 21.10
N PRO A 98 26.22 -17.16 21.55
CA PRO A 98 25.78 -15.86 21.05
C PRO A 98 26.79 -14.76 21.39
N SER A 99 26.87 -13.72 20.56
CA SER A 99 27.77 -12.56 20.71
C SER A 99 27.58 -11.80 22.04
N VAL A 100 26.44 -12.00 22.69
CA VAL A 100 26.17 -11.59 24.08
C VAL A 100 26.19 -12.86 24.95
N SER A 101 27.32 -13.17 25.57
CA SER A 101 27.43 -14.37 26.40
C SER A 101 26.83 -14.13 27.80
N ASP A 102 25.58 -14.53 28.02
CA ASP A 102 25.14 -14.84 29.38
C ASP A 102 25.54 -16.30 29.67
N PRO A 103 26.49 -16.58 30.58
CA PRO A 103 26.92 -17.94 30.89
C PRO A 103 25.82 -18.81 31.52
N ASN A 104 24.66 -18.22 31.84
CA ASN A 104 23.50 -18.90 32.40
C ASN A 104 22.42 -19.24 31.36
N ILE A 105 22.68 -19.03 30.07
CA ILE A 105 21.78 -19.46 28.98
C ILE A 105 22.51 -20.49 28.14
N HIS A 106 21.97 -21.71 28.11
CA HIS A 106 22.49 -22.82 27.33
C HIS A 106 21.53 -23.12 26.18
N LEU A 107 22.03 -23.05 24.95
CA LEU A 107 21.25 -23.20 23.71
C LEU A 107 21.73 -24.45 22.97
N SER A 108 20.81 -25.36 22.65
CA SER A 108 21.09 -26.54 21.82
C SER A 108 20.13 -26.58 20.64
N LEU A 109 20.65 -26.88 19.45
CA LEU A 109 19.85 -27.01 18.23
C LEU A 109 19.80 -28.47 17.75
N PHE A 110 18.64 -28.87 17.21
CA PHE A 110 18.39 -30.17 16.58
C PHE A 110 17.57 -29.98 15.30
N LYS A 111 17.60 -30.96 14.40
CA LYS A 111 16.69 -31.01 13.25
C LYS A 111 15.75 -32.21 13.31
N GLU A 112 14.61 -32.09 12.66
CA GLU A 112 13.66 -33.18 12.41
C GLU A 112 13.01 -32.96 11.04
N GLU A 113 12.80 -34.03 10.28
CA GLU A 113 12.10 -33.99 9.01
C GLU A 113 10.79 -34.77 9.12
N VAL A 114 9.67 -34.09 8.86
CA VAL A 114 8.32 -34.68 8.95
C VAL A 114 7.51 -34.21 7.74
N ASP A 115 6.95 -35.14 6.96
CA ASP A 115 6.11 -34.87 5.79
C ASP A 115 6.74 -33.90 4.78
N ASP A 116 7.97 -34.16 4.34
CA ASP A 116 8.78 -33.33 3.42
C ASP A 116 9.01 -31.88 3.90
N LYS A 117 8.92 -31.64 5.22
CA LYS A 117 9.26 -30.36 5.86
C LYS A 117 10.38 -30.54 6.87
N THR A 118 11.30 -29.59 6.87
CA THR A 118 12.42 -29.57 7.82
C THR A 118 12.09 -28.62 8.97
N TYR A 119 12.15 -29.13 10.20
CA TYR A 119 11.96 -28.38 11.43
C TYR A 119 13.28 -28.29 12.20
N LEU A 120 13.53 -27.14 12.81
CA LEU A 120 14.66 -26.90 13.67
C LEU A 120 14.17 -26.68 15.10
N TYR A 121 14.63 -27.51 16.02
CA TYR A 121 14.28 -27.47 17.44
C TYR A 121 15.39 -26.76 18.19
N ALA A 122 15.03 -25.72 18.93
CA ALA A 122 15.91 -25.01 19.84
C ALA A 122 15.51 -25.33 21.27
N GLU A 123 16.39 -26.03 21.99
CA GLU A 123 16.24 -26.25 23.42
C GLU A 123 17.06 -25.19 24.17
N VAL A 124 16.34 -24.37 24.94
CA VAL A 124 16.89 -23.28 25.72
C VAL A 124 16.80 -23.62 27.19
N ASN A 125 17.94 -23.83 27.83
CA ASN A 125 18.07 -24.09 29.25
C ASN A 125 18.65 -22.85 29.93
N ALA A 126 17.83 -22.15 30.71
CA ALA A 126 18.24 -20.92 31.41
C ALA A 126 18.28 -21.11 32.92
N GLU A 127 19.34 -20.59 33.55
CA GLU A 127 19.56 -20.67 34.98
C GLU A 127 19.50 -19.28 35.64
N ALA A 128 18.93 -19.23 36.85
CA ALA A 128 18.91 -18.06 37.71
C ALA A 128 19.56 -18.37 39.06
N ALA A 129 20.31 -17.39 39.59
CA ALA A 129 20.91 -17.42 40.93
C ALA A 129 21.80 -18.67 41.21
N LYS A 130 22.53 -19.15 40.19
CA LYS A 130 23.50 -20.24 40.26
C LYS A 130 24.49 -20.05 41.42
N GLY A 131 24.66 -21.09 42.23
CA GLY A 131 25.55 -21.06 43.41
C GLY A 131 24.94 -20.44 44.68
N THR A 132 23.66 -20.07 44.67
CA THR A 132 22.93 -19.57 45.85
C THR A 132 21.82 -20.52 46.28
N LYS A 133 21.20 -20.27 47.44
CA LYS A 133 20.01 -21.01 47.91
C LYS A 133 18.75 -20.76 47.07
N ALA A 134 18.75 -19.75 46.19
CA ALA A 134 17.63 -19.39 45.32
C ALA A 134 17.83 -19.89 43.87
N TYR A 135 18.67 -20.91 43.66
CA TYR A 135 18.90 -21.47 42.34
C TYR A 135 17.60 -21.99 41.72
N SER A 136 17.36 -21.60 40.46
CA SER A 136 16.21 -22.02 39.66
C SER A 136 16.65 -22.20 38.21
N ASN A 137 16.00 -23.12 37.51
CA ASN A 137 16.16 -23.31 36.07
C ASN A 137 14.80 -23.29 35.36
N SER A 138 14.83 -22.95 34.08
CA SER A 138 13.69 -23.00 33.19
C SER A 138 14.16 -23.43 31.81
N SER A 139 13.43 -24.38 31.23
CA SER A 139 13.75 -24.99 29.95
C SER A 139 12.61 -24.71 28.98
N ILE A 140 12.91 -24.17 27.79
CA ILE A 140 11.94 -23.96 26.72
C ILE A 140 12.43 -24.67 25.47
N GLU A 141 11.53 -25.42 24.84
CA GLU A 141 11.71 -25.92 23.49
C GLU A 141 10.95 -25.01 22.53
N ALA A 142 11.64 -24.48 21.53
CA ALA A 142 11.08 -23.68 20.45
C ALA A 142 11.29 -24.38 19.11
N VAL A 143 10.26 -24.44 18.27
CA VAL A 143 10.30 -25.13 16.97
C VAL A 143 10.21 -24.11 15.86
N PHE A 144 11.13 -24.17 14.91
CA PHE A 144 11.17 -23.30 13.73
C PHE A 144 10.93 -24.16 12.48
N GLU A 145 10.03 -23.74 11.61
CA GLU A 145 9.82 -24.39 10.31
C GLU A 145 10.72 -23.73 9.26
N LEU A 146 11.48 -24.55 8.53
CA LEU A 146 12.33 -24.12 7.43
C LEU A 146 11.60 -24.40 6.11
N GLN A 147 11.73 -23.50 5.16
CA GLN A 147 11.21 -23.66 3.81
C GLN A 147 12.36 -23.58 2.81
N HIS A 148 12.35 -24.50 1.85
CA HIS A 148 13.20 -24.44 0.67
C HIS A 148 12.44 -23.68 -0.43
N THR A 149 12.99 -22.57 -0.89
CA THR A 149 12.32 -21.70 -1.86
C THR A 149 12.37 -22.29 -3.28
N GLY A 150 11.45 -23.19 -3.58
CA GLY A 150 10.83 -23.24 -4.90
C GLY A 150 9.83 -22.09 -4.99
N THR A 151 9.95 -21.27 -6.03
CA THR A 151 9.18 -20.03 -6.27
C THR A 151 7.74 -20.07 -5.73
N LYS A 152 7.51 -19.47 -4.54
CA LYS A 152 6.22 -18.90 -4.15
C LYS A 152 6.38 -17.65 -3.29
N SER A 153 5.61 -16.65 -3.74
CA SER A 153 5.23 -15.36 -3.19
C SER A 153 6.11 -14.70 -2.12
N PRO A 154 6.70 -13.53 -2.42
CA PRO A 154 7.22 -12.66 -1.38
C PRO A 154 6.06 -12.21 -0.47
N ILE A 155 6.37 -12.03 0.82
CA ILE A 155 5.57 -11.16 1.68
C ILE A 155 5.68 -9.75 1.05
N LYS A 156 4.66 -9.34 0.29
CA LYS A 156 4.53 -7.96 -0.21
C LYS A 156 4.14 -7.07 0.97
N SER A 157 5.10 -6.33 1.52
CA SER A 157 4.82 -5.04 2.15
C SER A 157 4.96 -3.96 1.07
N CYS A 158 3.95 -3.10 0.93
CA CYS A 158 3.77 -2.18 -0.20
C CYS A 158 4.85 -1.12 -0.35
N SER A 159 5.18 -0.80 -1.61
CA SER A 159 5.60 0.53 -2.02
C SER A 159 4.52 1.24 -2.81
N MET A 160 4.36 2.54 -2.57
CA MET A 160 3.70 3.46 -3.48
C MET A 160 4.73 4.02 -4.47
N VAL A 161 4.70 3.55 -5.72
CA VAL A 161 5.40 4.20 -6.86
C VAL A 161 4.64 5.44 -7.33
N ARG A 162 3.37 5.54 -6.94
CA ARG A 162 2.39 6.54 -7.37
C ARG A 162 1.99 7.41 -6.20
N THR A 163 1.64 8.67 -6.49
CA THR A 163 1.10 9.59 -5.47
C THR A 163 -0.20 9.05 -4.87
N ALA A 164 -1.03 8.41 -5.72
CA ALA A 164 -2.23 7.75 -5.26
C ALA A 164 -2.58 6.51 -6.10
N VAL A 165 -3.06 5.45 -5.44
CA VAL A 165 -3.69 4.29 -6.07
C VAL A 165 -5.11 4.15 -5.52
N LEU A 166 -6.08 4.29 -6.40
CA LEU A 166 -7.51 4.33 -6.08
C LEU A 166 -8.17 3.11 -6.70
N ARG A 167 -8.41 2.06 -5.89
CA ARG A 167 -9.04 0.85 -6.41
C ARG A 167 -10.55 0.94 -6.26
N GLY A 168 -11.27 1.25 -7.34
CA GLY A 168 -12.72 1.35 -7.40
C GLY A 168 -13.20 2.66 -8.02
N ALA A 169 -14.52 2.76 -8.24
CA ALA A 169 -15.13 3.94 -8.84
C ALA A 169 -14.76 5.21 -8.06
N THR A 170 -14.21 6.21 -8.77
CA THR A 170 -13.67 7.42 -8.20
C THR A 170 -14.46 8.62 -8.68
N ASP A 171 -15.23 9.22 -7.77
CA ASP A 171 -16.05 10.39 -8.02
C ASP A 171 -15.46 11.61 -7.31
N LEU A 172 -14.97 12.55 -8.10
CA LEU A 172 -14.40 13.81 -7.65
C LEU A 172 -15.40 14.93 -7.95
N THR A 173 -16.21 15.28 -6.95
CA THR A 173 -17.36 16.18 -7.07
C THR A 173 -17.13 17.47 -6.28
N GLY A 174 -16.83 18.58 -6.97
CA GLY A 174 -16.60 19.88 -6.31
C GLY A 174 -15.29 19.97 -5.52
N GLY A 175 -14.90 21.20 -5.18
CA GLY A 175 -13.60 21.49 -4.57
C GLY A 175 -12.42 21.26 -5.54
N GLY A 176 -11.25 21.83 -5.26
CA GLY A 176 -10.05 21.49 -6.01
C GLY A 176 -9.50 20.15 -5.54
N THR A 177 -9.38 19.19 -6.45
CA THR A 177 -8.64 17.94 -6.18
C THR A 177 -7.29 17.99 -6.88
N ASP A 178 -6.23 17.84 -6.10
CA ASP A 178 -4.86 17.94 -6.58
C ASP A 178 -4.04 16.74 -6.10
N PHE A 179 -3.47 16.02 -7.05
CA PHE A 179 -2.42 15.06 -6.76
C PHE A 179 -1.10 15.68 -7.22
N LEU A 180 -0.11 15.75 -6.34
CA LEU A 180 1.17 16.41 -6.59
C LEU A 180 2.34 15.45 -6.35
N SER A 181 3.19 15.30 -7.37
CA SER A 181 4.42 14.49 -7.36
C SER A 181 5.58 15.26 -7.98
N GLY A 182 6.78 15.17 -7.37
CA GLY A 182 8.01 15.74 -7.92
C GLY A 182 7.87 17.19 -8.40
N ASP A 183 8.44 17.51 -9.56
CA ASP A 183 8.57 18.89 -10.06
C ASP A 183 7.47 19.36 -11.03
N ALA A 184 6.46 18.55 -11.39
CA ALA A 184 5.46 19.02 -12.35
C ALA A 184 4.05 18.41 -12.23
N LEU A 185 3.89 17.08 -12.16
CA LEU A 185 2.58 16.43 -12.30
C LEU A 185 2.53 15.09 -11.56
N SER A 186 1.35 14.74 -11.07
CA SER A 186 1.08 13.47 -10.37
C SER A 186 1.14 12.26 -11.28
N ASP A 187 1.45 11.12 -10.68
CA ASP A 187 1.19 9.80 -11.25
C ASP A 187 0.14 9.12 -10.36
N ILE A 188 -1.11 9.07 -10.82
CA ILE A 188 -2.20 8.33 -10.16
C ILE A 188 -2.53 7.04 -10.92
N ALA A 189 -3.08 6.04 -10.23
CA ALA A 189 -3.68 4.88 -10.86
C ALA A 189 -5.09 4.64 -10.32
N VAL A 190 -6.06 4.48 -11.21
CA VAL A 190 -7.47 4.24 -10.86
C VAL A 190 -7.96 2.91 -11.42
N GLU A 191 -8.47 2.04 -10.54
CA GLU A 191 -9.17 0.82 -10.91
C GLU A 191 -10.66 1.12 -11.11
N GLY A 192 -11.21 0.89 -12.30
CA GLY A 192 -12.58 1.29 -12.64
C GLY A 192 -12.66 2.73 -13.20
N ASN A 193 -13.81 3.37 -13.02
CA ASN A 193 -14.14 4.63 -13.67
C ASN A 193 -13.70 5.84 -12.83
N LEU A 194 -13.34 6.93 -13.50
CA LEU A 194 -13.02 8.22 -12.91
C LEU A 194 -14.00 9.28 -13.41
N THR A 195 -14.76 9.88 -12.50
CA THR A 195 -15.72 10.94 -12.76
C THR A 195 -15.25 12.25 -12.15
N LEU A 196 -15.14 13.31 -12.95
CA LEU A 196 -14.89 14.67 -12.46
C LEU A 196 -16.07 15.56 -12.82
N THR A 197 -16.75 16.09 -11.80
CA THR A 197 -17.83 17.06 -12.01
C THR A 197 -17.72 18.26 -11.09
N ASN A 198 -18.04 19.45 -11.61
CA ASN A 198 -18.12 20.71 -10.84
C ASN A 198 -16.85 21.07 -10.03
N SER A 199 -15.68 20.51 -10.33
CA SER A 199 -14.43 20.81 -9.64
C SER A 199 -13.79 22.10 -10.19
N SER A 200 -12.87 22.71 -9.43
CA SER A 200 -11.91 23.68 -10.03
C SER A 200 -10.85 22.93 -10.85
N LYS A 201 -9.96 23.63 -11.57
CA LYS A 201 -8.82 22.98 -12.28
C LYS A 201 -8.15 21.95 -11.35
N SER A 202 -8.22 20.68 -11.70
CA SER A 202 -7.75 19.55 -10.91
C SER A 202 -6.43 19.05 -11.51
N GLY A 203 -5.41 18.87 -10.67
CA GLY A 203 -4.13 18.30 -11.08
C GLY A 203 -4.18 16.79 -11.13
N ILE A 204 -4.63 16.23 -12.26
CA ILE A 204 -4.67 14.78 -12.48
C ILE A 204 -3.85 14.42 -13.72
N SER A 205 -2.92 13.49 -13.53
CA SER A 205 -2.10 12.85 -14.55
C SER A 205 -1.81 11.42 -14.06
N GLY A 206 -1.73 10.46 -14.99
CA GLY A 206 -1.59 9.03 -14.65
C GLY A 206 -2.51 8.14 -15.48
N CYS A 207 -2.93 7.01 -14.91
CA CYS A 207 -3.70 5.99 -15.60
C CYS A 207 -5.05 5.67 -14.94
N VAL A 208 -6.01 5.22 -15.76
CA VAL A 208 -7.34 4.75 -15.37
C VAL A 208 -7.65 3.50 -16.17
N SER A 209 -8.06 2.41 -15.51
CA SER A 209 -8.40 1.15 -16.21
C SER A 209 -9.77 1.16 -16.86
N GLY A 210 -10.73 1.92 -16.32
CA GLY A 210 -12.08 2.09 -16.86
C GLY A 210 -12.25 3.36 -17.68
N ASP A 211 -13.47 3.90 -17.67
CA ASP A 211 -13.83 5.13 -18.38
C ASP A 211 -13.47 6.38 -17.57
N VAL A 212 -13.17 7.47 -18.26
CA VAL A 212 -12.97 8.80 -17.69
C VAL A 212 -14.06 9.72 -18.20
N TYR A 213 -14.83 10.32 -17.29
CA TYR A 213 -15.84 11.32 -17.61
C TYR A 213 -15.52 12.64 -16.92
N MET A 214 -15.49 13.73 -17.68
CA MET A 214 -15.17 15.06 -17.18
C MET A 214 -16.19 16.10 -17.63
N ASN A 215 -16.79 16.79 -16.65
CA ASN A 215 -17.74 17.87 -16.87
C ASN A 215 -17.59 18.98 -15.81
N GLY A 216 -16.88 20.04 -16.17
CA GLY A 216 -16.44 21.10 -15.28
C GLY A 216 -14.95 20.97 -14.90
N GLY A 217 -14.40 22.03 -14.31
CA GLY A 217 -12.99 22.08 -13.93
C GLY A 217 -12.03 22.22 -15.10
N GLY A 218 -10.86 21.62 -14.99
CA GLY A 218 -9.81 21.65 -16.00
C GLY A 218 -8.64 20.78 -15.63
N ILE A 219 -7.84 20.40 -16.62
CA ILE A 219 -6.62 19.60 -16.45
C ILE A 219 -5.42 20.56 -16.38
N LYS A 220 -4.44 20.26 -15.53
CA LYS A 220 -3.18 21.04 -15.48
C LYS A 220 -2.39 20.90 -16.78
N ARG A 221 -1.60 21.93 -17.09
CA ARG A 221 -0.71 21.94 -18.26
C ARG A 221 0.22 20.73 -18.24
N ASN A 222 0.49 20.13 -19.40
CA ASN A 222 1.39 18.99 -19.60
C ASN A 222 0.91 17.64 -19.01
N ALA A 223 -0.34 17.54 -18.54
CA ALA A 223 -0.87 16.29 -17.98
C ALA A 223 -0.96 15.19 -19.04
N ASN A 224 -0.67 13.95 -18.62
CA ASN A 224 -0.83 12.77 -19.46
C ASN A 224 -1.87 11.85 -18.84
N LEU A 225 -2.91 11.50 -19.60
CA LEU A 225 -3.98 10.60 -19.19
C LEU A 225 -3.96 9.34 -20.05
N TYR A 226 -3.78 8.20 -19.39
CA TYR A 226 -3.80 6.88 -20.01
C TYR A 226 -5.05 6.12 -19.56
N VAL A 227 -5.97 5.84 -20.48
CA VAL A 227 -7.33 5.39 -20.19
C VAL A 227 -7.59 4.05 -20.87
N GLY A 228 -7.89 3.00 -20.10
CA GLY A 228 -8.24 1.69 -20.63
C GLY A 228 -9.63 1.67 -21.31
N GLY A 229 -10.52 2.57 -20.89
CA GLY A 229 -11.86 2.76 -21.45
C GLY A 229 -11.99 4.00 -22.34
N ARG A 230 -13.18 4.60 -22.33
CA ARG A 230 -13.50 5.84 -23.05
C ARG A 230 -13.08 7.05 -22.23
N PHE A 231 -12.47 8.04 -22.88
CA PHE A 231 -12.30 9.38 -22.36
C PHE A 231 -13.39 10.30 -22.92
N THR A 232 -14.23 10.86 -22.05
CA THR A 232 -15.29 11.80 -22.41
C THR A 232 -15.08 13.14 -21.72
N LEU A 233 -15.08 14.20 -22.52
CA LEU A 233 -14.97 15.58 -22.06
C LEU A 233 -16.10 16.43 -22.64
N GLU A 234 -17.03 16.88 -21.80
CA GLU A 234 -18.13 17.75 -22.24
C GLU A 234 -17.79 19.24 -22.19
N SER A 235 -17.34 19.71 -21.02
CA SER A 235 -17.05 21.13 -20.76
C SER A 235 -15.92 21.25 -19.75
N MET A 236 -14.89 22.02 -20.05
CA MET A 236 -13.82 22.37 -19.10
C MET A 236 -13.12 23.66 -19.51
N SER A 237 -12.27 24.20 -18.62
CA SER A 237 -11.31 25.24 -18.99
C SER A 237 -10.32 24.71 -20.03
N THR A 238 -9.97 25.53 -21.01
CA THR A 238 -9.10 25.17 -22.15
C THR A 238 -7.81 24.46 -21.71
N PRO A 239 -7.57 23.21 -22.16
CA PRO A 239 -6.33 22.47 -21.91
C PRO A 239 -5.13 23.10 -22.61
N GLU A 240 -3.95 22.92 -22.00
CA GLU A 240 -2.66 23.36 -22.55
C GLU A 240 -1.67 22.18 -22.52
N HIS A 241 -1.25 21.70 -23.69
CA HIS A 241 -0.28 20.61 -23.86
C HIS A 241 -0.66 19.31 -23.14
N VAL A 242 -1.95 18.95 -23.12
CA VAL A 242 -2.40 17.69 -22.50
C VAL A 242 -2.23 16.52 -23.47
N GLY A 243 -1.75 15.38 -22.99
CA GLY A 243 -1.70 14.12 -23.73
C GLY A 243 -2.83 13.19 -23.28
N VAL A 244 -3.62 12.67 -24.22
CA VAL A 244 -4.66 11.67 -23.93
C VAL A 244 -4.45 10.44 -24.78
N TRP A 245 -4.43 9.29 -24.13
CA TRP A 245 -4.42 7.99 -24.77
C TRP A 245 -5.53 7.14 -24.19
N ALA A 246 -6.53 6.77 -24.99
CA ALA A 246 -7.69 6.02 -24.54
C ALA A 246 -8.03 4.84 -25.47
N ARG A 247 -9.06 4.05 -25.12
CA ARG A 247 -9.71 3.16 -26.09
C ARG A 247 -10.55 3.96 -27.09
N ASP A 248 -11.33 4.91 -26.60
CA ASP A 248 -12.14 5.85 -27.40
C ASP A 248 -12.02 7.26 -26.80
N ILE A 249 -12.10 8.30 -27.63
CA ILE A 249 -12.02 9.70 -27.21
C ILE A 249 -13.24 10.46 -27.73
N ASP A 250 -13.96 11.11 -26.84
CA ASP A 250 -15.05 12.03 -27.15
C ASP A 250 -14.77 13.37 -26.44
N ILE A 251 -14.48 14.41 -27.22
CA ILE A 251 -14.28 15.77 -26.72
C ILE A 251 -15.31 16.66 -27.39
N GLY A 252 -16.30 17.06 -26.60
CA GLY A 252 -17.31 18.04 -26.97
C GLY A 252 -16.71 19.41 -27.28
N ASN A 253 -17.56 20.42 -27.41
CA ASN A 253 -17.11 21.78 -27.73
C ASN A 253 -16.44 22.47 -26.52
N SER A 254 -15.19 22.10 -26.22
CA SER A 254 -14.39 22.61 -25.10
C SER A 254 -13.56 23.87 -25.45
N GLY A 255 -13.98 24.63 -26.47
CA GLY A 255 -13.18 25.75 -27.01
C GLY A 255 -11.91 25.28 -27.75
N LYS A 256 -10.92 26.17 -27.91
CA LYS A 256 -9.68 25.91 -28.69
C LYS A 256 -8.57 25.26 -27.84
N GLY A 257 -8.83 24.07 -27.29
CA GLY A 257 -7.84 23.31 -26.51
C GLY A 257 -6.57 22.97 -27.30
N VAL A 258 -5.43 22.93 -26.61
CA VAL A 258 -4.14 22.49 -27.16
C VAL A 258 -3.75 21.16 -26.53
N TYR A 259 -3.62 20.13 -27.37
CA TYR A 259 -3.24 18.78 -26.97
C TYR A 259 -1.90 18.40 -27.62
N GLU A 260 -1.05 17.74 -26.84
CA GLU A 260 0.21 17.19 -27.35
C GLU A 260 -0.08 15.98 -28.25
N TYR A 261 -0.91 15.06 -27.76
CA TYR A 261 -1.40 13.91 -28.53
C TYR A 261 -2.81 13.51 -28.11
N LEU A 262 -3.58 12.97 -29.06
CA LEU A 262 -4.83 12.26 -28.88
C LEU A 262 -4.70 10.90 -29.58
N ARG A 263 -4.61 9.83 -28.79
CA ARG A 263 -4.40 8.45 -29.28
C ARG A 263 -5.56 7.56 -28.87
N ALA A 264 -6.14 6.84 -29.82
CA ALA A 264 -7.24 5.92 -29.54
C ALA A 264 -7.14 4.59 -30.29
N GLY A 265 -7.45 3.51 -29.59
CA GLY A 265 -7.74 2.21 -30.19
C GLY A 265 -6.55 1.26 -30.31
N ALA A 266 -6.89 -0.02 -30.43
CA ALA A 266 -5.97 -1.13 -30.62
C ALA A 266 -6.54 -2.12 -31.63
N PHE A 267 -5.71 -3.03 -32.13
CA PHE A 267 -6.24 -4.22 -32.77
C PHE A 267 -6.70 -5.22 -31.71
N SER A 268 -7.84 -5.86 -31.94
CA SER A 268 -8.18 -7.09 -31.25
C SER A 268 -7.46 -8.22 -31.97
N ALA A 269 -6.68 -9.01 -31.26
CA ALA A 269 -5.84 -10.05 -31.85
C ALA A 269 -5.95 -11.37 -31.09
N GLU A 270 -5.89 -12.45 -31.85
CA GLU A 270 -5.55 -13.78 -31.35
C GLU A 270 -4.04 -13.86 -31.14
N VAL A 271 -3.65 -14.48 -30.03
CA VAL A 271 -2.26 -14.79 -29.69
C VAL A 271 -2.02 -16.25 -30.01
N LEU A 272 -1.13 -16.51 -30.96
CA LEU A 272 -0.82 -17.84 -31.45
C LEU A 272 0.59 -18.27 -31.02
N ASP A 273 0.79 -19.58 -30.83
CA ASP A 273 2.13 -20.16 -30.69
C ASP A 273 2.87 -20.24 -32.04
N ASP A 274 4.12 -20.71 -32.01
CA ASP A 274 4.95 -20.91 -33.20
C ASP A 274 4.44 -22.00 -34.16
N THR A 275 3.49 -22.81 -33.73
CA THR A 275 2.81 -23.83 -34.55
C THR A 275 1.44 -23.37 -35.07
N GLY A 276 0.97 -22.19 -34.65
CA GLY A 276 -0.30 -21.59 -35.06
C GLY A 276 -1.49 -21.97 -34.17
N ASN A 277 -1.30 -22.56 -32.98
CA ASN A 277 -2.40 -22.82 -32.06
C ASN A 277 -2.79 -21.56 -31.29
N LEU A 278 -4.08 -21.39 -31.03
CA LEU A 278 -4.61 -20.31 -30.21
C LEU A 278 -4.23 -20.50 -28.74
N ILE A 279 -3.54 -19.51 -28.18
CA ILE A 279 -3.16 -19.44 -26.75
C ILE A 279 -4.12 -18.53 -25.99
N GLY A 280 -4.55 -17.43 -26.62
CA GLY A 280 -5.33 -16.39 -25.95
C GLY A 280 -5.68 -15.24 -26.87
N THR A 281 -6.15 -14.14 -26.29
CA THR A 281 -6.51 -12.92 -27.02
C THR A 281 -5.93 -11.68 -26.34
N ALA A 282 -5.69 -10.62 -27.12
CA ALA A 282 -5.13 -9.38 -26.62
C ALA A 282 -5.66 -8.15 -27.38
N GLY A 283 -5.69 -7.01 -26.70
CA GLY A 283 -5.84 -5.68 -27.32
C GLY A 283 -4.47 -5.03 -27.46
N ILE A 284 -3.95 -4.93 -28.69
CA ILE A 284 -2.55 -4.59 -28.94
C ILE A 284 -2.38 -3.52 -30.02
N GLY A 285 -1.44 -2.60 -29.81
CA GLY A 285 -1.04 -1.60 -30.80
C GLY A 285 0.00 -2.15 -31.77
N GLY A 286 0.10 -1.58 -32.97
CA GLY A 286 1.04 -2.04 -33.98
C GLY A 286 0.62 -1.65 -35.38
N LYS A 287 1.27 -2.28 -36.37
CA LYS A 287 0.96 -2.13 -37.80
C LYS A 287 0.74 -3.49 -38.45
N LEU A 288 -0.12 -3.57 -39.46
CA LEU A 288 -0.34 -4.82 -40.19
C LEU A 288 0.82 -5.10 -41.16
N LEU A 289 1.21 -6.37 -41.27
CA LEU A 289 2.29 -6.84 -42.15
C LEU A 289 1.87 -6.84 -43.64
N ASN A 290 0.61 -7.20 -43.93
CA ASN A 290 0.07 -7.36 -45.27
C ASN A 290 -1.11 -6.42 -45.51
N ASP A 291 -0.88 -5.10 -45.43
CA ASP A 291 -1.89 -4.12 -45.85
C ASP A 291 -2.03 -4.11 -47.39
N ALA A 292 -2.63 -5.18 -47.92
CA ALA A 292 -2.99 -5.27 -49.32
C ALA A 292 -4.16 -4.30 -49.54
N GLY A 293 -3.83 -3.05 -49.87
CA GLY A 293 -4.76 -2.00 -50.23
C GLY A 293 -5.70 -2.39 -51.37
N ALA A 294 -6.78 -3.09 -51.03
CA ALA A 294 -7.84 -3.47 -51.95
C ALA A 294 -9.18 -3.24 -51.25
N ALA A 295 -10.01 -2.40 -51.87
CA ALA A 295 -11.41 -2.30 -51.56
C ALA A 295 -12.05 -3.71 -51.56
N GLY A 296 -12.27 -4.28 -50.38
CA GLY A 296 -13.02 -5.53 -50.18
C GLY A 296 -12.21 -6.76 -49.80
N SER A 297 -11.79 -6.86 -48.54
CA SER A 297 -12.01 -7.98 -47.60
C SER A 297 -11.29 -7.62 -46.29
N SER A 298 -12.07 -7.12 -45.32
CA SER A 298 -11.69 -6.57 -44.01
C SER A 298 -10.24 -6.07 -43.84
N LYS A 299 -10.03 -4.77 -44.09
CA LYS A 299 -8.77 -4.03 -43.94
C LYS A 299 -8.10 -4.10 -42.56
N ASP A 300 -8.82 -4.63 -41.56
CA ASP A 300 -8.37 -4.71 -40.17
C ASP A 300 -7.90 -6.14 -39.79
N LEU A 301 -7.79 -7.07 -40.75
CA LEU A 301 -7.36 -8.46 -40.54
C LEU A 301 -5.96 -8.72 -41.10
N GLY A 302 -5.11 -9.37 -40.31
CA GLY A 302 -3.80 -9.81 -40.76
C GLY A 302 -2.82 -10.09 -39.61
N VAL A 303 -1.60 -10.46 -39.98
CA VAL A 303 -0.51 -10.59 -39.01
C VAL A 303 -0.08 -9.20 -38.57
N LEU A 304 0.03 -9.01 -37.25
CA LEU A 304 0.43 -7.74 -36.65
C LEU A 304 1.94 -7.72 -36.39
N LEU A 305 2.56 -6.58 -36.68
CA LEU A 305 3.84 -6.17 -36.13
C LEU A 305 3.56 -5.28 -34.92
N PRO A 306 3.61 -5.83 -33.69
CA PRO A 306 3.19 -5.09 -32.51
C PRO A 306 4.14 -3.95 -32.16
N SER A 307 3.59 -2.93 -31.51
CA SER A 307 4.36 -1.83 -30.95
C SER A 307 5.08 -2.27 -29.67
N LYS A 308 6.38 -1.97 -29.54
CA LYS A 308 7.17 -2.29 -28.34
C LYS A 308 6.87 -1.42 -27.12
N ASN A 309 6.17 -0.31 -27.31
CA ASN A 309 6.13 0.79 -26.33
C ASN A 309 5.08 0.58 -25.22
N LEU A 310 4.47 -0.60 -25.11
CA LEU A 310 3.33 -0.83 -24.23
C LEU A 310 3.33 -2.21 -23.61
N LYS A 311 2.90 -2.22 -22.34
CA LYS A 311 2.40 -3.41 -21.68
C LYS A 311 0.93 -3.61 -22.02
N PHE A 312 0.53 -4.84 -22.23
CA PHE A 312 -0.86 -5.24 -22.48
C PHE A 312 -1.16 -6.56 -21.79
N VAL A 313 -2.45 -6.86 -21.65
CA VAL A 313 -2.92 -8.11 -21.05
C VAL A 313 -3.25 -9.11 -22.15
N VAL A 314 -2.76 -10.33 -21.98
CA VAL A 314 -3.21 -11.52 -22.71
C VAL A 314 -4.22 -12.26 -21.84
N GLU A 315 -5.44 -12.41 -22.36
CA GLU A 315 -6.49 -13.24 -21.79
C GLU A 315 -6.35 -14.65 -22.37
N MET A 316 -5.91 -15.61 -21.54
CA MET A 316 -5.60 -16.98 -21.98
C MET A 316 -6.89 -17.78 -22.21
N THR A 317 -6.87 -18.73 -23.15
CA THR A 317 -8.04 -19.60 -23.41
C THR A 317 -8.42 -20.48 -22.22
N SER A 318 -7.47 -20.74 -21.32
CA SER A 318 -7.63 -21.44 -20.04
C SER A 318 -8.33 -20.61 -18.96
N GLY A 319 -8.41 -19.29 -19.14
CA GLY A 319 -9.00 -18.35 -18.17
C GLY A 319 -7.98 -17.56 -17.34
N GLY A 320 -6.67 -17.86 -17.44
CA GLY A 320 -5.61 -17.07 -16.83
C GLY A 320 -5.35 -15.74 -17.54
N ARG A 321 -4.62 -14.84 -16.88
CA ARG A 321 -4.30 -13.50 -17.38
C ARG A 321 -2.83 -13.21 -17.20
N LEU A 322 -2.15 -12.78 -18.26
CA LEU A 322 -0.74 -12.38 -18.21
C LEU A 322 -0.54 -10.96 -18.68
N LEU A 323 0.26 -10.20 -17.95
CA LEU A 323 0.77 -8.91 -18.40
C LEU A 323 2.03 -9.15 -19.22
N VAL A 324 2.04 -8.70 -20.47
CA VAL A 324 3.16 -8.86 -21.40
C VAL A 324 3.82 -7.52 -21.64
N ASP A 325 5.15 -7.49 -21.62
CA ASP A 325 5.99 -6.35 -21.96
C ASP A 325 6.89 -6.68 -23.16
N LEU A 326 6.74 -5.92 -24.23
CA LEU A 326 7.48 -6.10 -25.48
C LEU A 326 8.68 -5.15 -25.62
N SER A 327 9.03 -4.39 -24.58
CA SER A 327 10.11 -3.38 -24.64
C SER A 327 11.43 -3.96 -25.15
N ASP A 328 11.80 -5.15 -24.65
CA ASP A 328 13.03 -5.87 -25.01
C ASP A 328 12.82 -6.99 -26.03
N ALA A 329 11.57 -7.18 -26.50
CA ALA A 329 11.24 -8.28 -27.40
C ALA A 329 11.88 -8.12 -28.78
N ASN A 330 12.25 -9.23 -29.41
CA ASN A 330 12.61 -9.28 -30.82
C ASN A 330 11.36 -9.54 -31.68
N ILE A 331 11.10 -8.68 -32.66
CA ILE A 331 9.94 -8.76 -33.57
C ILE A 331 10.45 -8.96 -34.99
N GLU A 332 10.14 -10.10 -35.59
CA GLU A 332 10.56 -10.41 -36.95
C GLU A 332 9.69 -9.69 -37.98
N ASN A 333 10.27 -8.73 -38.72
CA ASN A 333 9.54 -7.86 -39.64
C ASN A 333 8.90 -8.58 -40.85
N SER A 334 9.29 -9.80 -41.18
CA SER A 334 8.76 -10.60 -42.30
C SER A 334 7.62 -11.52 -41.91
N THR A 335 7.53 -11.91 -40.63
CA THR A 335 6.62 -12.96 -40.16
C THR A 335 5.74 -12.48 -39.02
N GLY A 336 6.11 -11.41 -38.30
CA GLY A 336 5.42 -10.96 -37.09
C GLY A 336 5.61 -11.83 -35.86
N PHE A 337 6.54 -12.80 -35.89
CA PHE A 337 6.89 -13.56 -34.69
C PHE A 337 7.61 -12.67 -33.66
N VAL A 338 7.26 -12.88 -32.40
CA VAL A 338 7.75 -12.13 -31.24
C VAL A 338 8.41 -13.10 -30.28
N SER A 339 9.62 -12.77 -29.83
CA SER A 339 10.42 -13.58 -28.91
C SER A 339 11.16 -12.71 -27.90
N GLY A 340 11.62 -13.28 -26.79
CA GLY A 340 12.39 -12.55 -25.77
C GLY A 340 11.59 -11.45 -25.06
N PHE A 341 10.26 -11.59 -24.99
CA PHE A 341 9.39 -10.70 -24.24
C PHE A 341 9.36 -11.09 -22.76
N ALA A 342 9.03 -10.13 -21.89
CA ALA A 342 8.75 -10.41 -20.48
C ALA A 342 7.25 -10.63 -20.29
N SER A 343 6.90 -11.55 -19.38
CA SER A 343 5.51 -11.78 -18.97
C SER A 343 5.41 -11.96 -17.47
N GLU A 344 4.36 -11.39 -16.88
CA GLU A 344 4.01 -11.54 -15.48
C GLU A 344 2.60 -12.14 -15.37
N VAL A 345 2.43 -13.15 -14.53
CA VAL A 345 1.11 -13.73 -14.26
C VAL A 345 0.30 -12.77 -13.38
N LEU A 346 -0.85 -12.34 -13.89
CA LEU A 346 -1.82 -11.53 -13.14
C LEU A 346 -2.84 -12.40 -12.42
N ASP A 347 -3.29 -13.47 -13.07
CA ASP A 347 -4.24 -14.45 -12.55
C ASP A 347 -4.03 -15.82 -13.20
N GLY A 348 -4.35 -16.89 -12.48
CA GLY A 348 -4.10 -18.28 -12.89
C GLY A 348 -2.65 -18.74 -12.70
N ASP A 349 -2.34 -19.91 -13.27
CA ASP A 349 -1.00 -20.54 -13.22
C ASP A 349 -0.40 -20.70 -14.64
N ASP A 350 -0.97 -20.03 -15.63
CA ASP A 350 -0.59 -20.16 -17.04
C ASP A 350 0.73 -19.46 -17.36
N SER A 351 1.39 -19.89 -18.43
CA SER A 351 2.61 -19.28 -18.97
C SER A 351 2.53 -19.14 -20.49
N LEU A 352 3.15 -18.10 -21.03
CA LEU A 352 3.31 -17.95 -22.47
C LEU A 352 4.51 -18.76 -22.99
N PRO A 353 4.43 -19.33 -24.20
CA PRO A 353 5.58 -19.96 -24.85
C PRO A 353 6.64 -18.90 -25.21
N SER A 354 7.87 -19.33 -25.47
CA SER A 354 9.00 -18.42 -25.76
C SER A 354 8.87 -17.61 -27.05
N VAL A 355 7.97 -18.01 -27.94
CA VAL A 355 7.68 -17.36 -29.23
C VAL A 355 6.16 -17.29 -29.39
N ILE A 356 5.66 -16.11 -29.78
CA ILE A 356 4.24 -15.88 -30.06
C ILE A 356 4.06 -15.07 -31.34
N GLN A 357 2.86 -15.11 -31.91
CA GLN A 357 2.45 -14.27 -33.03
C GLN A 357 1.08 -13.65 -32.75
N PHE A 358 0.84 -12.46 -33.27
CA PHE A 358 -0.45 -11.78 -33.15
C PHE A 358 -1.16 -11.74 -34.51
N VAL A 359 -2.38 -12.26 -34.55
CA VAL A 359 -3.24 -12.22 -35.74
C VAL A 359 -4.50 -11.44 -35.42
N THR A 360 -4.74 -10.33 -36.12
CA THR A 360 -5.85 -9.44 -35.83
C THR A 360 -7.18 -10.06 -36.26
N THR A 361 -8.18 -9.96 -35.39
CA THR A 361 -9.57 -10.36 -35.62
C THR A 361 -10.51 -9.17 -35.80
N GLY A 362 -10.02 -7.96 -35.52
CA GLY A 362 -10.72 -6.70 -35.72
C GLY A 362 -10.06 -5.54 -34.98
N VAL A 363 -10.85 -4.53 -34.65
CA VAL A 363 -10.41 -3.33 -33.95
C VAL A 363 -11.14 -3.20 -32.62
N LEU A 364 -10.39 -2.86 -31.58
CA LEU A 364 -10.87 -2.52 -30.25
C LEU A 364 -10.85 -1.00 -30.07
N GLY A 365 -12.01 -0.36 -30.21
CA GLY A 365 -12.17 1.09 -30.06
C GLY A 365 -11.62 1.91 -31.23
N GLY A 366 -10.95 3.01 -30.91
CA GLY A 366 -10.28 3.88 -31.87
C GLY A 366 -11.14 5.00 -32.45
N ASN A 367 -12.34 5.22 -31.92
CA ASN A 367 -13.13 6.38 -32.31
C ASN A 367 -12.58 7.62 -31.60
N ILE A 368 -12.36 8.69 -32.37
CA ILE A 368 -12.00 10.01 -31.87
C ILE A 368 -13.02 10.99 -32.43
N ASP A 369 -13.95 11.44 -31.59
CA ASP A 369 -14.94 12.46 -31.91
C ASP A 369 -14.56 13.77 -31.21
N ILE A 370 -14.21 14.79 -31.99
CA ILE A 370 -13.74 16.08 -31.49
C ILE A 370 -14.36 17.25 -32.26
N PHE A 371 -14.35 18.45 -31.68
CA PHE A 371 -14.79 19.66 -32.37
C PHE A 371 -13.63 20.41 -33.08
N THR A 372 -13.22 21.59 -32.60
CA THR A 372 -12.05 22.36 -33.09
C THR A 372 -10.94 22.35 -32.04
N LEU A 373 -9.83 21.68 -32.32
CA LEU A 373 -8.67 21.62 -31.42
C LEU A 373 -7.35 21.90 -32.17
N THR A 374 -6.31 22.24 -31.40
CA THR A 374 -4.92 22.13 -31.85
C THR A 374 -4.32 20.85 -31.28
N VAL A 375 -3.85 19.95 -32.13
CA VAL A 375 -3.31 18.65 -31.71
C VAL A 375 -1.96 18.40 -32.38
N GLY A 376 -0.94 18.06 -31.60
CA GLY A 376 0.35 17.61 -32.12
C GLY A 376 0.19 16.31 -32.92
N GLU A 377 -0.20 15.24 -32.25
CA GLU A 377 -0.44 13.94 -32.88
C GLU A 377 -1.87 13.45 -32.68
N LEU A 378 -2.57 13.14 -33.77
CA LEU A 378 -3.93 12.62 -33.76
C LEU A 378 -3.93 11.22 -34.38
N TRP A 379 -4.16 10.18 -33.58
CA TRP A 379 -3.99 8.78 -33.99
C TRP A 379 -5.16 7.89 -33.58
N GLY A 380 -5.93 7.35 -34.53
CA GLY A 380 -7.02 6.43 -34.21
C GLY A 380 -7.61 5.65 -35.39
N GLN A 381 -8.62 4.82 -35.12
CA GLN A 381 -9.35 4.05 -36.13
C GLN A 381 -10.24 4.96 -36.98
N LYS A 382 -11.12 5.71 -36.34
CA LYS A 382 -12.05 6.61 -37.02
C LYS A 382 -11.98 7.96 -36.33
N ILE A 383 -11.67 8.99 -37.10
CA ILE A 383 -11.49 10.34 -36.55
C ILE A 383 -12.54 11.25 -37.16
N VAL A 384 -13.28 11.95 -36.31
CA VAL A 384 -14.27 12.95 -36.71
C VAL A 384 -13.93 14.27 -36.02
N SER A 385 -13.69 15.30 -36.83
CA SER A 385 -13.51 16.68 -36.38
C SER A 385 -14.52 17.58 -37.08
N ASP A 386 -15.55 18.02 -36.37
CA ASP A 386 -16.68 18.75 -36.96
C ASP A 386 -16.53 20.28 -36.94
N GLY A 387 -15.45 20.79 -36.33
CA GLY A 387 -15.20 22.21 -36.14
C GLY A 387 -14.60 22.95 -37.34
N TYR A 388 -14.47 24.27 -37.21
CA TYR A 388 -13.73 25.14 -38.13
C TYR A 388 -12.38 25.52 -37.55
N ASP A 389 -11.39 25.76 -38.41
CA ASP A 389 -10.04 26.25 -38.06
C ASP A 389 -9.25 25.31 -37.13
N ALA A 390 -9.36 24.00 -37.34
CA ALA A 390 -8.54 23.01 -36.65
C ALA A 390 -7.05 23.12 -37.04
N ASN A 391 -6.15 22.64 -36.17
CA ASN A 391 -4.72 22.59 -36.48
C ASN A 391 -4.11 21.27 -35.99
N TYR A 392 -3.75 20.39 -36.91
CA TYR A 392 -3.20 19.07 -36.62
C TYR A 392 -1.79 18.95 -37.21
N THR A 393 -0.79 18.59 -36.40
CA THR A 393 0.59 18.45 -36.92
C THR A 393 0.74 17.13 -37.66
N ASN A 394 0.40 16.01 -37.01
CA ASN A 394 0.43 14.67 -37.60
C ASN A 394 -0.91 13.97 -37.38
N VAL A 395 -1.48 13.39 -38.45
CA VAL A 395 -2.70 12.58 -38.39
C VAL A 395 -2.41 11.17 -38.91
N PHE A 396 -2.68 10.18 -38.06
CA PHE A 396 -2.61 8.75 -38.37
C PHE A 396 -4.00 8.16 -38.21
N SER A 397 -4.67 7.89 -39.33
CA SER A 397 -6.00 7.27 -39.32
C SER A 397 -5.91 5.86 -39.88
N ASN A 398 -6.24 4.83 -39.10
CA ASN A 398 -6.30 3.47 -39.63
C ASN A 398 -7.54 3.28 -40.54
N GLY A 399 -8.61 4.01 -40.28
CA GLY A 399 -9.84 4.04 -41.06
C GLY A 399 -10.15 5.41 -41.66
N ASP A 400 -11.41 5.84 -41.54
CA ASP A 400 -11.89 7.08 -42.17
C ASP A 400 -11.58 8.30 -41.28
N PHE A 401 -11.18 9.39 -41.93
CA PHE A 401 -10.97 10.69 -41.31
C PHE A 401 -11.96 11.71 -41.87
N SER A 402 -12.84 12.24 -41.03
CA SER A 402 -13.73 13.35 -41.36
C SER A 402 -13.26 14.62 -40.67
N VAL A 403 -13.14 15.71 -41.41
CA VAL A 403 -12.66 17.00 -40.91
C VAL A 403 -13.44 18.15 -41.53
N GLY A 404 -13.70 19.19 -40.75
CA GLY A 404 -14.25 20.46 -41.23
C GLY A 404 -13.22 21.27 -42.00
N THR A 405 -12.77 22.37 -41.39
CA THR A 405 -11.72 23.22 -41.96
C THR A 405 -10.52 23.28 -41.04
N GLY A 406 -9.34 23.54 -41.59
CA GLY A 406 -8.13 23.65 -40.77
C GLY A 406 -6.85 23.36 -41.54
N ASN A 407 -5.75 23.40 -40.80
CA ASN A 407 -4.44 22.98 -41.28
C ASN A 407 -4.14 21.56 -40.79
N ILE A 408 -3.66 20.72 -41.70
CA ILE A 408 -3.13 19.38 -41.41
C ILE A 408 -1.69 19.37 -41.91
N GLY A 409 -0.73 19.13 -41.02
CA GLY A 409 0.68 19.02 -41.37
C GLY A 409 0.90 17.84 -42.32
N SER A 410 0.83 16.62 -41.80
CA SER A 410 0.83 15.38 -42.61
C SER A 410 -0.29 14.43 -42.20
N LEU A 411 -0.82 13.69 -43.19
CA LEU A 411 -1.85 12.68 -43.03
C LEU A 411 -1.40 11.35 -43.65
N ILE A 412 -1.50 10.29 -42.85
CA ILE A 412 -1.46 8.89 -43.31
C ILE A 412 -2.80 8.25 -42.96
N GLY A 413 -3.59 7.89 -43.98
CA GLY A 413 -4.94 7.36 -43.80
C GLY A 413 -5.14 5.99 -44.46
N GLY A 414 -5.64 5.00 -43.71
CA GLY A 414 -6.06 3.70 -44.24
C GLY A 414 -7.49 3.69 -44.82
N GLY A 415 -8.23 4.79 -44.71
CA GLY A 415 -9.58 4.94 -45.25
C GLY A 415 -9.79 6.22 -46.07
N ASN A 416 -11.03 6.69 -46.12
CA ASN A 416 -11.43 7.88 -46.86
C ASN A 416 -11.15 9.16 -46.06
N LEU A 417 -10.91 10.25 -46.79
CA LEU A 417 -10.90 11.61 -46.21
C LEU A 417 -12.21 12.30 -46.55
N ARG A 418 -12.94 12.80 -45.55
CA ARG A 418 -14.18 13.57 -45.75
C ARG A 418 -14.02 15.01 -45.29
N ALA A 419 -14.12 15.96 -46.21
CA ALA A 419 -14.25 17.39 -45.90
C ALA A 419 -15.72 17.73 -45.62
N ASN A 420 -16.18 17.57 -44.38
CA ASN A 420 -17.61 17.60 -44.02
C ASN A 420 -18.23 19.01 -44.02
N LYS A 421 -17.43 20.08 -43.93
CA LYS A 421 -17.88 21.49 -44.07
C LYS A 421 -17.56 22.08 -45.45
N GLY A 422 -16.92 21.28 -46.31
CA GLY A 422 -16.54 21.67 -47.65
C GLY A 422 -17.71 21.69 -48.62
N GLY A 423 -17.62 22.53 -49.64
CA GLY A 423 -18.56 22.56 -50.76
C GLY A 423 -17.85 22.87 -52.06
N CYS A 424 -18.44 22.43 -53.18
CA CYS A 424 -17.92 22.68 -54.52
C CYS A 424 -19.04 23.07 -55.48
N SER A 425 -18.71 23.97 -56.42
CA SER A 425 -19.55 24.27 -57.60
C SER A 425 -19.00 23.63 -58.88
N SER A 426 -17.73 23.24 -58.87
CA SER A 426 -17.02 22.47 -59.90
C SER A 426 -15.74 21.89 -59.28
N ASP A 427 -15.07 20.95 -59.97
CA ASP A 427 -13.84 20.29 -59.50
C ASP A 427 -12.71 21.28 -59.16
N SER A 428 -12.69 22.46 -59.80
CA SER A 428 -11.69 23.51 -59.59
C SER A 428 -12.15 24.65 -58.67
N ASN A 429 -13.42 24.64 -58.22
CA ASN A 429 -13.98 25.70 -57.39
C ASN A 429 -14.70 25.13 -56.17
N CYS A 430 -13.89 24.87 -55.13
CA CYS A 430 -14.31 24.37 -53.84
C CYS A 430 -13.91 25.34 -52.72
N TRP A 431 -14.68 25.37 -51.64
CA TRP A 431 -14.48 26.22 -50.47
C TRP A 431 -14.57 25.39 -49.18
N ASN A 432 -14.11 25.96 -48.07
CA ASN A 432 -14.12 25.32 -46.74
C ASN A 432 -13.49 23.92 -46.73
N LEU A 433 -12.41 23.74 -47.49
CA LEU A 433 -11.63 22.51 -47.48
C LEU A 433 -10.51 22.57 -46.43
N PRO A 434 -10.11 21.42 -45.87
CA PRO A 434 -8.87 21.34 -45.09
C PRO A 434 -7.66 21.63 -45.97
N LYS A 435 -6.61 22.23 -45.39
CA LYS A 435 -5.33 22.48 -46.04
C LYS A 435 -4.31 21.44 -45.58
N ILE A 436 -3.83 20.63 -46.53
CA ILE A 436 -2.73 19.70 -46.30
C ILE A 436 -1.41 20.42 -46.60
N LEU A 437 -0.56 20.58 -45.59
CA LEU A 437 0.66 21.39 -45.68
C LEU A 437 1.85 20.61 -46.25
N ASN A 438 1.96 19.32 -45.91
CA ASN A 438 3.05 18.43 -46.34
C ASN A 438 2.51 17.22 -47.13
N PRO A 439 3.35 16.55 -47.95
CA PRO A 439 2.94 15.34 -48.68
C PRO A 439 2.26 14.31 -47.77
N SER A 440 1.07 13.88 -48.19
CA SER A 440 0.17 13.02 -47.42
C SER A 440 -0.45 11.95 -48.32
N GLN A 441 -0.86 10.83 -47.73
CA GLN A 441 -1.31 9.66 -48.45
C GLN A 441 -2.54 9.03 -47.79
N ILE A 442 -3.53 8.67 -48.59
CA ILE A 442 -4.69 7.89 -48.14
C ILE A 442 -4.96 6.69 -49.05
N ALA A 443 -5.44 5.60 -48.47
CA ALA A 443 -5.82 4.39 -49.20
C ALA A 443 -7.18 4.56 -49.89
N GLY A 444 -8.08 5.34 -49.29
CA GLY A 444 -9.39 5.66 -49.84
C GLY A 444 -9.38 6.86 -50.79
N GLU A 445 -10.55 7.50 -50.87
CA GLU A 445 -10.82 8.68 -51.69
C GLU A 445 -11.17 9.90 -50.83
N LEU A 446 -11.01 11.08 -51.41
CA LEU A 446 -11.50 12.35 -50.88
C LEU A 446 -12.99 12.51 -51.23
N SER A 447 -13.80 12.82 -50.23
CA SER A 447 -15.20 13.24 -50.38
C SER A 447 -15.39 14.64 -49.80
N ILE A 448 -16.21 15.47 -50.45
CA ILE A 448 -16.45 16.87 -50.05
C ILE A 448 -17.94 17.09 -49.89
N GLY A 449 -18.42 17.23 -48.65
CA GLY A 449 -19.85 17.42 -48.37
C GLY A 449 -20.71 16.37 -49.07
N ASP A 450 -21.65 16.85 -49.90
CA ASP A 450 -22.53 16.04 -50.77
C ASP A 450 -22.09 16.05 -52.25
N TYR A 451 -20.96 16.70 -52.57
CA TYR A 451 -20.47 16.84 -53.94
C TYR A 451 -20.02 15.50 -54.53
N GLN A 452 -20.42 15.22 -55.76
CA GLN A 452 -20.16 13.95 -56.48
C GLN A 452 -19.08 14.07 -57.57
N GLY A 453 -18.31 15.16 -57.60
CA GLY A 453 -17.22 15.38 -58.56
C GLY A 453 -15.84 14.94 -58.05
N ASN A 454 -14.80 15.19 -58.84
CA ASN A 454 -13.43 14.69 -58.64
C ASN A 454 -12.45 15.78 -58.16
N ALA A 455 -12.93 16.67 -57.29
CA ALA A 455 -12.10 17.71 -56.70
C ALA A 455 -10.87 17.12 -55.99
N THR A 456 -9.77 17.88 -55.98
CA THR A 456 -8.49 17.43 -55.40
C THR A 456 -8.00 18.39 -54.32
N LEU A 457 -7.16 17.86 -53.42
CA LEU A 457 -6.42 18.64 -52.43
C LEU A 457 -4.94 18.63 -52.78
N ASN A 458 -4.31 19.79 -52.71
CA ASN A 458 -2.85 19.89 -52.83
C ASN A 458 -2.19 19.01 -51.75
N ASN A 459 -1.06 18.40 -52.09
CA ASN A 459 -0.26 17.52 -51.22
C ASN A 459 -0.94 16.20 -50.79
N LEU A 460 -2.13 15.86 -51.32
CA LEU A 460 -2.81 14.60 -51.01
C LEU A 460 -2.73 13.62 -52.18
N VAL A 461 -2.16 12.44 -51.95
CA VAL A 461 -2.24 11.30 -52.85
C VAL A 461 -3.30 10.33 -52.35
N GLN A 462 -4.21 9.91 -53.24
CA GLN A 462 -5.35 9.05 -52.94
C GLN A 462 -5.18 7.67 -53.59
N LYS A 463 -5.99 6.67 -53.18
CA LYS A 463 -5.97 5.31 -53.76
C LYS A 463 -4.61 4.62 -53.68
N MET A 464 -3.84 4.94 -52.65
CA MET A 464 -2.54 4.34 -52.42
C MET A 464 -2.69 2.89 -51.93
N THR A 465 -1.79 2.02 -52.38
CA THR A 465 -1.70 0.63 -51.89
C THR A 465 -0.51 0.50 -50.94
N GLY A 466 -0.58 -0.41 -49.96
CA GLY A 466 0.52 -0.64 -49.01
C GLY A 466 0.77 0.51 -48.03
N ILE A 467 -0.25 1.33 -47.74
CA ILE A 467 -0.17 2.25 -46.60
C ILE A 467 -0.17 1.39 -45.35
N ASN A 468 0.88 1.48 -44.52
CA ASN A 468 0.93 0.74 -43.26
C ASN A 468 -0.05 1.35 -42.26
N SER A 469 -1.29 0.88 -42.28
CA SER A 469 -2.29 1.21 -41.27
C SER A 469 -1.82 0.71 -39.89
N SER A 470 -2.02 1.54 -38.86
CA SER A 470 -1.52 1.28 -37.51
C SER A 470 -2.42 1.87 -36.45
N LEU A 471 -2.40 1.26 -35.27
CA LEU A 471 -3.12 1.73 -34.09
C LEU A 471 -2.17 1.84 -32.90
N PRO A 472 -2.39 2.82 -32.00
CA PRO A 472 -1.46 3.09 -30.91
C PRO A 472 -1.44 1.92 -29.91
N GLY A 473 -2.57 1.27 -29.65
CA GLY A 473 -2.77 0.31 -28.56
C GLY A 473 -3.72 0.86 -27.49
N VAL A 474 -4.09 0.06 -26.51
CA VAL A 474 -4.84 0.52 -25.33
C VAL A 474 -3.88 0.47 -24.14
N PRO A 475 -3.72 1.56 -23.36
CA PRO A 475 -2.78 1.57 -22.25
C PRO A 475 -3.28 0.68 -21.11
N TYR A 476 -2.35 -0.06 -20.49
CA TYR A 476 -2.60 -0.80 -19.26
C TYR A 476 -2.37 0.10 -18.04
N CYS A 477 -3.28 0.04 -17.06
CA CYS A 477 -3.12 0.73 -15.78
C CYS A 477 -2.87 -0.29 -14.66
N ASP A 478 -1.67 -0.25 -14.08
CA ASP A 478 -1.33 -1.10 -12.93
C ASP A 478 -1.82 -0.45 -11.63
N THR A 479 -2.84 -1.06 -11.04
CA THR A 479 -3.49 -0.63 -9.78
C THR A 479 -3.21 -1.59 -8.63
N ARG A 480 -2.28 -2.53 -8.80
CA ARG A 480 -2.04 -3.60 -7.81
C ARG A 480 -1.37 -3.02 -6.57
N VAL A 481 -1.89 -3.39 -5.41
CA VAL A 481 -1.37 -3.03 -4.08
C VAL A 481 -1.42 -4.25 -3.17
N ALA A 482 -0.61 -4.28 -2.11
CA ALA A 482 -0.76 -5.33 -1.11
C ALA A 482 -1.99 -5.08 -0.23
N LYS A 483 -2.60 -6.17 0.22
CA LYS A 483 -3.74 -6.12 1.13
C LYS A 483 -3.29 -5.56 2.48
N VAL A 484 -4.17 -4.81 3.11
CA VAL A 484 -3.98 -4.34 4.48
C VAL A 484 -4.56 -5.39 5.42
N VAL A 485 -3.71 -5.96 6.26
CA VAL A 485 -4.12 -6.81 7.37
C VAL A 485 -3.69 -6.12 8.66
N ALA A 486 -4.64 -5.49 9.37
CA ALA A 486 -4.37 -4.70 10.57
C ALA A 486 -3.70 -5.54 11.67
N ASP A 487 -4.07 -6.82 11.80
CA ASP A 487 -3.51 -7.74 12.80
C ASP A 487 -1.99 -7.92 12.66
N ASP A 488 -1.45 -7.84 11.44
CA ASP A 488 -0.02 -7.98 11.17
C ASP A 488 0.81 -6.87 11.85
N TYR A 489 0.18 -5.72 12.13
CA TYR A 489 0.83 -4.58 12.77
C TYR A 489 0.69 -4.58 14.29
N LYS A 490 -0.16 -5.45 14.88
CA LYS A 490 -0.47 -5.45 16.32
C LYS A 490 0.79 -5.62 17.19
N ALA A 491 1.69 -6.53 16.79
CA ALA A 491 2.94 -6.77 17.52
C ALA A 491 3.93 -5.59 17.48
N SER A 492 3.79 -4.70 16.49
CA SER A 492 4.64 -3.51 16.34
C SER A 492 4.01 -2.25 16.96
N ALA A 493 2.75 -2.33 17.41
CA ALA A 493 2.05 -1.22 18.03
C ALA A 493 2.55 -0.93 19.44
N ASN A 494 2.44 0.32 19.87
CA ASN A 494 2.74 0.75 21.24
C ASN A 494 1.53 0.66 22.15
N TYR A 495 0.35 0.92 21.60
CA TYR A 495 -0.92 0.94 22.30
C TYR A 495 -1.90 0.05 21.55
N ILE A 496 -2.38 -1.01 22.19
CA ILE A 496 -3.33 -1.96 21.62
C ILE A 496 -4.64 -1.80 22.39
N PHE A 497 -5.67 -1.32 21.69
CA PHE A 497 -7.02 -1.15 22.19
C PHE A 497 -7.88 -2.31 21.71
N GLU A 498 -8.33 -3.15 22.65
CA GLU A 498 -9.13 -4.34 22.35
C GLU A 498 -10.24 -4.58 23.36
N GLU A 499 -11.32 -5.20 22.91
CA GLU A 499 -12.40 -5.68 23.76
C GLU A 499 -12.34 -7.22 23.87
N VAL A 500 -11.89 -7.71 25.03
CA VAL A 500 -11.79 -9.15 25.32
C VAL A 500 -12.74 -9.49 26.46
N ASP A 501 -13.64 -10.45 26.25
CA ASP A 501 -14.63 -10.89 27.24
C ASP A 501 -15.50 -9.75 27.83
N GLY A 502 -15.83 -8.75 27.00
CA GLY A 502 -16.63 -7.58 27.40
C GLY A 502 -15.88 -6.58 28.28
N LYS A 503 -14.56 -6.73 28.43
CA LYS A 503 -13.68 -5.75 29.08
C LYS A 503 -12.88 -5.01 28.03
N ARG A 504 -12.78 -3.69 28.20
CA ARG A 504 -11.98 -2.81 27.33
C ARG A 504 -10.58 -2.76 27.91
N HIS A 505 -9.62 -3.35 27.20
CA HIS A 505 -8.23 -3.37 27.62
C HIS A 505 -7.41 -2.41 26.76
N LEU A 506 -6.45 -1.75 27.41
CA LEU A 506 -5.31 -1.14 26.77
C LEU A 506 -4.08 -1.96 27.14
N THR A 507 -3.44 -2.56 26.14
CA THR A 507 -2.09 -3.12 26.30
C THR A 507 -1.08 -2.09 25.83
N ILE A 508 -0.20 -1.67 26.73
CA ILE A 508 0.97 -0.84 26.43
C ILE A 508 2.18 -1.77 26.28
N GLN A 509 2.97 -1.55 25.24
CA GLN A 509 4.21 -2.30 25.02
C GLN A 509 5.26 -1.45 24.29
N ASN A 510 6.55 -1.70 24.56
CA ASN A 510 7.64 -0.91 24.02
C ASN A 510 7.49 0.59 24.29
N VAL A 511 7.07 0.97 25.51
CA VAL A 511 6.95 2.37 25.91
C VAL A 511 7.60 2.60 27.26
N SER A 512 8.39 3.67 27.36
CA SER A 512 8.93 4.14 28.63
C SER A 512 8.64 5.62 28.85
N LEU A 513 8.66 6.04 30.11
CA LEU A 513 8.80 7.45 30.46
C LEU A 513 10.23 7.92 30.16
N ALA A 514 10.43 9.24 30.13
CA ALA A 514 11.74 9.86 29.91
C ALA A 514 12.81 9.45 30.96
N ASP A 515 12.40 9.02 32.15
CA ASP A 515 13.29 8.50 33.19
C ASP A 515 13.67 7.02 33.00
N GLY A 516 13.19 6.38 31.93
CA GLY A 516 13.41 4.96 31.62
C GLY A 516 12.42 4.01 32.29
N THR A 517 11.45 4.51 33.06
CA THR A 517 10.40 3.69 33.66
C THR A 517 9.52 3.09 32.57
N SER A 518 9.50 1.76 32.48
CA SER A 518 8.63 1.04 31.55
C SER A 518 7.15 1.24 31.88
N LEU A 519 6.34 1.52 30.86
CA LEU A 519 4.88 1.58 30.94
C LEU A 519 4.20 0.29 30.41
N ASP A 520 4.99 -0.69 29.97
CA ASP A 520 4.48 -1.95 29.43
C ASP A 520 3.57 -2.68 30.44
N GLY A 521 2.37 -3.06 29.98
CA GLY A 521 1.36 -3.68 30.84
C GLY A 521 -0.03 -3.73 30.19
N VAL A 522 -0.98 -4.36 30.88
CA VAL A 522 -2.39 -4.44 30.48
C VAL A 522 -3.23 -3.68 31.49
N TYR A 523 -4.07 -2.77 31.01
CA TYR A 523 -4.87 -1.85 31.80
C TYR A 523 -6.36 -1.95 31.44
N ASP A 524 -7.24 -1.90 32.45
CA ASP A 524 -8.69 -1.90 32.29
C ASP A 524 -9.17 -0.45 32.09
N LEU A 525 -9.52 -0.09 30.84
CA LEU A 525 -9.91 1.28 30.47
C LEU A 525 -11.16 1.78 31.21
N LEU A 526 -11.97 0.88 31.77
CA LEU A 526 -13.16 1.26 32.53
C LEU A 526 -12.82 1.61 33.98
N LYS A 527 -11.75 1.04 34.54
CA LYS A 527 -11.44 1.13 35.99
C LYS A 527 -10.17 1.92 36.29
N ASP A 528 -9.13 1.73 35.49
CA ASP A 528 -7.82 2.30 35.77
C ASP A 528 -7.78 3.81 35.49
N GLU A 529 -6.95 4.52 36.26
CA GLU A 529 -6.68 5.94 36.06
C GLU A 529 -5.52 6.10 35.08
N LEU A 530 -5.86 6.24 33.79
CA LEU A 530 -4.89 6.32 32.68
C LEU A 530 -4.73 7.75 32.15
N ARG A 531 -5.32 8.76 32.78
CA ARG A 531 -5.09 10.15 32.36
C ARG A 531 -3.65 10.58 32.59
N PHE A 532 -2.98 10.00 33.59
CA PHE A 532 -1.61 10.32 33.97
C PHE A 532 -0.83 9.08 34.42
N PHE A 533 0.47 9.07 34.13
CA PHE A 533 1.45 8.20 34.79
C PHE A 533 2.38 9.08 35.64
N GLY A 534 2.15 9.11 36.95
CA GLY A 534 2.78 10.11 37.82
C GLY A 534 2.28 11.51 37.46
N GLU A 535 3.19 12.41 37.11
CA GLU A 535 2.86 13.77 36.64
C GLU A 535 2.72 13.85 35.10
N GLN A 536 3.08 12.78 34.37
CA GLN A 536 3.06 12.77 32.90
C GLN A 536 1.63 12.55 32.38
N PRO A 537 1.02 13.49 31.62
CA PRO A 537 -0.24 13.25 30.94
C PRO A 537 -0.11 12.13 29.92
N PHE A 538 -1.13 11.28 29.82
CA PHE A 538 -1.12 10.09 28.97
C PHE A 538 -2.37 10.00 28.09
N LEU A 539 -3.52 9.60 28.63
CA LEU A 539 -4.74 9.35 27.86
C LEU A 539 -5.96 10.06 28.47
N SER A 540 -6.28 11.25 27.96
CA SER A 540 -7.38 12.09 28.45
C SER A 540 -8.27 12.64 27.32
N CYS A 541 -9.58 12.65 27.56
CA CYS A 541 -10.62 13.04 26.61
C CYS A 541 -11.67 13.94 27.29
N GLY A 542 -12.73 14.34 26.57
CA GLY A 542 -13.78 15.20 27.12
C GLY A 542 -13.28 16.61 27.44
N TRP A 543 -12.41 17.16 26.59
CA TRP A 543 -11.89 18.52 26.67
C TRP A 543 -11.17 18.81 28.00
N GLY A 544 -10.36 17.85 28.45
CA GLY A 544 -9.46 17.97 29.60
C GLY A 544 -10.04 17.47 30.92
N SER A 545 -11.30 17.00 30.93
CA SER A 545 -12.02 16.64 32.16
C SER A 545 -12.32 15.15 32.31
N GLY A 546 -12.13 14.35 31.27
CA GLY A 546 -12.66 12.99 31.19
C GLY A 546 -11.62 11.90 30.89
N HIS A 547 -12.03 10.67 31.16
CA HIS A 547 -11.33 9.47 30.70
C HIS A 547 -11.74 9.17 29.27
N CYS A 548 -10.79 8.81 28.42
CA CYS A 548 -11.12 8.24 27.11
C CYS A 548 -11.83 6.88 27.31
N PHE A 549 -12.83 6.59 26.48
CA PHE A 549 -13.53 5.29 26.40
C PHE A 549 -14.30 4.79 27.64
N ARG A 550 -14.43 5.59 28.72
CA ARG A 550 -15.18 5.18 29.91
C ARG A 550 -16.70 5.26 29.74
N ASN A 551 -17.19 6.24 28.98
CA ASN A 551 -18.63 6.55 28.84
C ASN A 551 -19.16 6.45 27.39
N ASN A 552 -18.30 6.13 26.42
CA ASN A 552 -18.61 6.22 24.98
C ASN A 552 -18.95 4.86 24.35
N GLU A 553 -19.51 4.93 23.13
CA GLU A 553 -19.44 3.86 22.13
C GLU A 553 -17.98 3.41 21.94
N ILE A 554 -17.77 2.13 21.61
CA ILE A 554 -16.44 1.53 21.57
C ILE A 554 -15.58 2.24 20.51
N TRP A 555 -14.40 2.67 20.95
CA TRP A 555 -13.39 3.45 20.22
C TRP A 555 -13.82 4.82 19.65
N GLU A 556 -14.63 5.58 20.38
CA GLU A 556 -14.80 7.01 20.11
C GLU A 556 -13.94 7.89 21.04
N LEU A 557 -12.98 8.60 20.44
CA LEU A 557 -12.16 9.64 21.07
C LEU A 557 -12.81 11.00 20.84
N ASN A 558 -13.57 11.48 21.83
CA ASN A 558 -14.24 12.78 21.77
C ASN A 558 -13.52 13.82 22.63
N GLY A 559 -13.07 14.92 22.01
CA GLY A 559 -12.39 16.03 22.67
C GLY A 559 -11.10 15.60 23.34
N ILE A 560 -10.13 15.08 22.57
CA ILE A 560 -8.82 14.67 23.08
C ILE A 560 -8.12 15.87 23.76
N SER A 561 -7.52 15.61 24.92
CA SER A 561 -6.62 16.55 25.62
C SER A 561 -5.24 15.96 25.87
N SER A 562 -5.09 14.64 25.87
CA SER A 562 -3.80 13.96 25.92
C SER A 562 -3.93 12.62 25.20
N PHE A 563 -3.07 12.37 24.22
CA PHE A 563 -2.96 11.06 23.57
C PHE A 563 -1.48 10.75 23.34
N PRO A 564 -0.99 9.60 23.81
CA PRO A 564 0.44 9.33 23.85
C PRO A 564 0.98 9.10 22.43
N PRO A 565 2.24 9.49 22.14
CA PRO A 565 2.79 9.40 20.80
C PRO A 565 3.17 7.96 20.45
N GLY A 566 3.18 7.63 19.15
CA GLY A 566 3.54 6.31 18.64
C GLY A 566 2.41 5.60 17.90
N ILE A 567 2.49 4.28 17.80
CA ILE A 567 1.55 3.48 17.00
C ILE A 567 0.41 2.99 17.88
N ALA A 568 -0.83 3.33 17.51
CA ALA A 568 -2.05 2.90 18.19
C ALA A 568 -2.87 1.96 17.30
N TRP A 569 -3.12 0.75 17.78
CA TRP A 569 -3.87 -0.30 17.09
C TRP A 569 -5.23 -0.50 17.75
N PHE A 570 -6.28 -0.66 16.96
CA PHE A 570 -7.66 -0.84 17.40
C PHE A 570 -8.30 -2.08 16.74
N ASP A 571 -8.96 -2.90 17.54
CA ASP A 571 -9.62 -4.13 17.10
C ASP A 571 -10.94 -3.94 16.34
N ARG A 572 -11.40 -2.67 16.19
CA ARG A 572 -12.61 -2.27 15.45
C ARG A 572 -12.44 -0.88 14.84
N SER A 573 -13.55 -0.33 14.30
CA SER A 573 -13.61 1.04 13.79
C SER A 573 -13.25 2.06 14.88
N LEU A 574 -12.59 3.15 14.48
CA LEU A 574 -12.16 4.24 15.36
C LEU A 574 -12.82 5.54 14.90
N LYS A 575 -13.29 6.35 15.85
CA LYS A 575 -13.75 7.71 15.58
C LYS A 575 -12.99 8.73 16.42
N ILE A 576 -12.45 9.75 15.76
CA ILE A 576 -11.79 10.89 16.39
C ILE A 576 -12.65 12.14 16.17
N ASN A 577 -13.21 12.64 17.27
CA ASN A 577 -14.08 13.79 17.29
C ASN A 577 -13.45 14.94 18.10
N GLY A 578 -12.53 15.65 17.47
CA GLY A 578 -11.87 16.83 18.02
C GLY A 578 -10.68 16.56 18.95
N VAL A 579 -9.72 17.48 18.91
CA VAL A 579 -8.50 17.55 19.70
C VAL A 579 -8.38 18.95 20.33
N GLY A 580 -8.85 19.09 21.56
CA GLY A 580 -8.79 20.36 22.30
C GLY A 580 -7.34 20.79 22.61
N SER A 581 -6.52 19.82 22.99
CA SER A 581 -5.07 19.90 23.22
C SER A 581 -4.47 18.49 23.09
N ASN A 582 -3.15 18.38 23.06
CA ASN A 582 -2.46 17.12 23.27
C ASN A 582 -1.28 17.34 24.22
N ASP A 583 -1.56 17.25 25.52
CA ASP A 583 -0.62 17.53 26.60
C ASP A 583 0.30 16.33 26.91
N ALA A 584 0.10 15.19 26.25
CA ALA A 584 0.98 14.01 26.38
C ALA A 584 2.32 14.19 25.64
N VAL A 585 2.38 15.11 24.68
CA VAL A 585 3.57 15.38 23.87
C VAL A 585 3.87 16.88 23.95
N ASN A 586 5.13 17.22 24.16
CA ASN A 586 5.54 18.62 24.21
C ASN A 586 5.44 19.27 22.81
N ASN A 587 5.13 20.56 22.77
CA ASN A 587 5.18 21.41 21.57
C ASN A 587 4.29 20.99 20.37
N VAL A 588 3.38 20.01 20.50
CA VAL A 588 2.50 19.60 19.39
C VAL A 588 1.15 20.31 19.37
N GLY A 589 0.79 21.03 20.45
CA GLY A 589 -0.45 21.81 20.53
C GLY A 589 -1.71 20.93 20.41
N LYS A 590 -2.40 20.97 19.26
CA LYS A 590 -3.58 20.14 18.96
C LYS A 590 -3.28 18.98 18.02
N ASN A 591 -2.02 18.74 17.70
CA ASN A 591 -1.64 17.70 16.76
C ASN A 591 -1.56 16.34 17.46
N LEU A 592 -1.89 15.29 16.71
CA LEU A 592 -1.68 13.90 17.11
C LEU A 592 -0.41 13.41 16.42
N LEU A 593 0.51 12.82 17.19
CA LEU A 593 1.78 12.28 16.69
C LEU A 593 1.70 10.75 16.70
N ASN A 594 0.93 10.21 15.75
CA ASN A 594 0.47 8.85 15.79
C ASN A 594 0.33 8.21 14.42
N THR A 595 0.56 6.90 14.40
CA THR A 595 0.03 6.00 13.39
C THR A 595 -1.20 5.32 13.96
N PHE A 596 -2.35 5.48 13.32
CA PHE A 596 -3.57 4.75 13.68
C PHE A 596 -3.75 3.53 12.79
N VAL A 597 -3.84 2.35 13.42
CA VAL A 597 -4.11 1.08 12.77
C VAL A 597 -5.48 0.55 13.22
N THR A 598 -6.39 0.25 12.30
CA THR A 598 -7.75 -0.20 12.63
C THR A 598 -8.15 -1.42 11.80
N THR A 599 -8.86 -2.38 12.41
CA THR A 599 -9.51 -3.49 11.67
C THR A 599 -10.82 -3.05 10.99
N GLY A 600 -11.43 -1.95 11.47
CA GLY A 600 -12.64 -1.34 10.90
C GLY A 600 -12.38 0.02 10.26
N ASP A 601 -13.44 0.79 10.06
CA ASP A 601 -13.39 2.14 9.47
C ASP A 601 -12.76 3.17 10.41
N LEU A 602 -12.16 4.22 9.84
CA LEU A 602 -11.69 5.39 10.58
C LEU A 602 -12.54 6.61 10.25
N GLU A 603 -13.05 7.31 11.26
CA GLU A 603 -13.75 8.58 11.11
C GLU A 603 -12.97 9.72 11.77
N LEU A 604 -12.68 10.77 11.01
CA LEU A 604 -12.03 12.00 11.46
C LEU A 604 -12.99 13.19 11.28
N ALA A 605 -13.59 13.66 12.38
CA ALA A 605 -14.63 14.69 12.36
C ALA A 605 -14.07 16.12 12.17
N SER A 606 -14.91 17.06 11.77
CA SER A 606 -14.52 18.39 11.26
C SER A 606 -14.24 19.49 12.30
N SER A 607 -14.42 19.24 13.61
CA SER A 607 -14.37 20.32 14.59
C SER A 607 -13.25 20.17 15.62
N GLY A 608 -12.53 21.27 15.82
CA GLY A 608 -11.60 21.45 16.94
C GLY A 608 -10.40 20.51 16.92
N HIS A 609 -9.76 20.28 15.78
CA HIS A 609 -8.57 19.41 15.65
C HIS A 609 -7.34 20.17 15.13
N GLY A 610 -6.15 19.61 15.37
CA GLY A 610 -4.91 19.98 14.69
C GLY A 610 -4.64 19.07 13.49
N LYS A 611 -3.36 18.75 13.28
CA LYS A 611 -2.89 17.79 12.29
C LYS A 611 -2.80 16.37 12.86
N LEU A 612 -2.90 15.37 11.99
CA LEU A 612 -2.42 14.02 12.27
C LEU A 612 -1.04 13.85 11.64
N ILE A 613 -0.03 13.54 12.43
CA ILE A 613 1.37 13.49 12.02
C ILE A 613 1.91 12.09 12.30
N ALA A 614 2.42 11.42 11.28
CA ALA A 614 3.06 10.12 11.44
C ALA A 614 4.37 10.27 12.25
N PRO A 615 4.78 9.26 13.03
CA PRO A 615 5.94 9.40 13.93
C PRO A 615 7.24 9.83 13.22
N ASN A 616 7.52 9.37 11.98
CA ASN A 616 8.71 9.78 11.22
C ASN A 616 8.63 11.21 10.62
N PHE A 617 7.48 11.88 10.72
CA PHE A 617 7.31 13.25 10.23
C PHE A 617 7.65 14.29 11.30
N ASN A 618 7.80 13.87 12.57
CA ASN A 618 8.26 14.71 13.66
C ASN A 618 9.08 13.91 14.70
N PRO A 619 10.27 13.40 14.31
CA PRO A 619 11.07 12.52 15.15
C PRO A 619 11.61 13.20 16.41
N SER A 620 11.84 14.52 16.37
CA SER A 620 12.33 15.26 17.54
C SER A 620 11.31 15.20 18.67
N GLU A 621 10.05 15.57 18.42
CA GLU A 621 9.03 15.56 19.46
C GLU A 621 8.61 14.13 19.85
N LEU A 622 8.77 13.15 18.95
CA LEU A 622 8.55 11.73 19.25
C LEU A 622 9.56 11.20 20.28
N CYS A 623 10.85 11.44 20.05
CA CYS A 623 11.93 10.76 20.78
C CYS A 623 12.51 11.57 21.95
N SER A 624 12.23 12.88 22.04
CA SER A 624 12.59 13.70 23.22
C SER A 624 11.41 14.01 24.15
N GLY A 625 10.26 13.34 23.96
CA GLY A 625 9.06 13.54 24.77
C GLY A 625 9.11 12.90 26.16
N GLY A 626 8.11 13.21 26.99
CA GLY A 626 7.94 12.58 28.31
C GLY A 626 7.52 11.11 28.26
N ILE A 627 6.98 10.67 27.11
CA ILE A 627 6.61 9.31 26.77
C ILE A 627 7.37 8.93 25.49
N VAL A 628 8.14 7.85 25.54
CA VAL A 628 9.05 7.44 24.47
C VAL A 628 8.70 6.02 23.99
N PRO A 629 8.28 5.86 22.72
CA PRO A 629 8.13 4.55 22.09
C PRO A 629 9.51 3.91 21.83
N THR A 630 9.90 2.92 22.63
CA THR A 630 11.27 2.35 22.63
C THR A 630 11.57 1.47 21.42
N ASN A 631 10.56 1.04 20.66
CA ASN A 631 10.71 0.38 19.37
C ASN A 631 10.87 1.35 18.19
N LEU A 632 10.50 2.62 18.36
CA LEU A 632 10.65 3.66 17.32
C LEU A 632 11.82 4.61 17.62
N CYS A 633 12.20 4.73 18.89
CA CYS A 633 13.24 5.64 19.35
C CYS A 633 14.43 4.89 19.97
N THR A 634 15.61 5.30 19.56
CA THR A 634 16.89 4.91 20.15
C THR A 634 17.10 5.62 21.49
N PRO A 635 17.96 5.09 22.38
CA PRO A 635 18.27 5.73 23.66
C PRO A 635 18.90 7.13 23.54
N ASP A 636 19.51 7.47 22.41
CA ASP A 636 20.06 8.80 22.12
C ASP A 636 19.02 9.78 21.54
N GLY A 637 17.74 9.39 21.50
CA GLY A 637 16.65 10.28 21.10
C GLY A 637 16.49 10.43 19.59
N LYS A 638 16.97 9.45 18.80
CA LYS A 638 16.79 9.37 17.35
C LYS A 638 15.82 8.26 16.96
N LEU A 639 15.31 8.26 15.73
CA LEU A 639 14.54 7.13 15.23
C LEU A 639 15.38 5.86 15.12
N VAL A 640 14.76 4.71 15.38
CA VAL A 640 15.32 3.38 15.12
C VAL A 640 15.28 3.12 13.62
N GLY A 641 16.43 2.88 13.00
CA GLY A 641 16.60 2.77 11.54
C GLY A 641 17.74 3.67 11.07
N ASP A 642 18.20 3.53 9.84
CA ASP A 642 19.07 4.54 9.24
C ASP A 642 18.23 5.75 8.78
N GLU A 643 18.86 6.93 8.70
CA GLU A 643 18.20 8.19 8.30
C GLU A 643 17.61 8.11 6.86
N GLU A 644 17.94 7.06 6.10
CA GLU A 644 17.54 6.87 4.71
C GLU A 644 16.40 5.87 4.48
N THR A 645 16.13 4.93 5.39
CA THR A 645 15.05 3.93 5.22
C THR A 645 13.76 4.29 5.93
N GLY A 646 13.80 5.01 7.06
CA GLY A 646 12.63 5.24 7.90
C GLY A 646 11.98 3.92 8.38
N LEU A 647 11.15 3.98 9.42
CA LEU A 647 10.32 2.82 9.75
C LEU A 647 9.05 2.89 8.89
N ALA A 648 8.83 1.90 8.03
CA ALA A 648 7.70 1.86 7.09
C ALA A 648 6.34 2.13 7.78
N LEU A 649 6.16 1.60 8.99
CA LEU A 649 4.96 1.84 9.80
C LEU A 649 4.90 3.28 10.36
N ALA A 650 6.04 3.84 10.76
CA ALA A 650 6.15 5.21 11.26
C ALA A 650 6.03 6.28 10.16
N ASN A 651 6.09 5.89 8.88
CA ASN A 651 5.79 6.76 7.74
C ASN A 651 4.29 6.88 7.47
N SER A 652 3.48 5.98 8.04
CA SER A 652 2.03 5.99 7.86
C SER A 652 1.34 6.71 9.01
N SER A 653 0.39 7.59 8.70
CA SER A 653 -0.52 8.18 9.68
C SER A 653 -1.74 7.30 9.90
N ILE A 654 -2.20 6.62 8.84
CA ILE A 654 -3.42 5.82 8.85
C ILE A 654 -3.19 4.52 8.09
N ILE A 655 -3.51 3.40 8.74
CA ILE A 655 -3.63 2.08 8.14
C ILE A 655 -4.97 1.48 8.59
N SER A 656 -5.92 1.35 7.67
CA SER A 656 -7.26 0.84 8.00
C SER A 656 -7.58 -0.36 7.12
N GLN A 657 -8.07 -1.45 7.70
CA GLN A 657 -8.70 -2.54 6.92
C GLN A 657 -10.03 -2.10 6.31
N GLY A 658 -10.72 -1.15 6.95
CA GLY A 658 -11.93 -0.50 6.45
C GLY A 658 -11.62 0.74 5.62
N GLY A 659 -12.58 1.66 5.59
CA GLY A 659 -12.49 2.95 4.92
C GLY A 659 -12.07 4.11 5.82
N LEU A 660 -12.08 5.32 5.24
CA LEU A 660 -11.83 6.59 5.90
C LEU A 660 -12.94 7.60 5.57
N ASN A 661 -13.60 8.13 6.60
CA ASN A 661 -14.45 9.31 6.49
C ASN A 661 -13.74 10.49 7.14
N VAL A 662 -13.41 11.52 6.37
CA VAL A 662 -12.54 12.61 6.83
C VAL A 662 -13.01 13.98 6.36
N GLN A 663 -12.90 14.98 7.24
CA GLN A 663 -13.38 16.33 6.96
C GLN A 663 -12.39 17.40 7.45
N GLY A 664 -11.74 18.13 6.53
CA GLY A 664 -10.88 19.26 6.88
C GLY A 664 -9.54 18.94 7.56
N TRP A 665 -9.15 17.68 7.66
CA TRP A 665 -7.89 17.29 8.31
C TRP A 665 -6.67 17.53 7.42
N VAL A 666 -5.55 17.86 8.07
CA VAL A 666 -4.21 17.78 7.49
C VAL A 666 -3.53 16.56 8.08
N ILE A 667 -3.10 15.65 7.20
CA ILE A 667 -2.48 14.37 7.52
C ILE A 667 -1.07 14.38 6.96
N ASP A 668 -0.06 14.45 7.83
CA ASP A 668 1.35 14.41 7.47
C ASP A 668 1.81 12.94 7.62
N GLY A 669 1.87 12.20 6.52
CA GLY A 669 2.13 10.75 6.49
C GLY A 669 1.27 9.98 5.48
N HIS A 670 1.66 8.74 5.17
CA HIS A 670 0.90 7.89 4.24
C HIS A 670 -0.44 7.44 4.81
N VAL A 671 -1.39 7.22 3.90
CA VAL A 671 -2.74 6.71 4.21
C VAL A 671 -2.99 5.46 3.37
N THR A 672 -3.20 4.33 4.03
CA THR A 672 -3.51 3.05 3.36
C THR A 672 -4.83 2.50 3.86
N LEU A 673 -5.78 2.31 2.96
CA LEU A 673 -7.14 1.88 3.28
C LEU A 673 -7.48 0.58 2.55
N GLY A 674 -8.10 -0.36 3.25
CA GLY A 674 -8.65 -1.58 2.70
C GLY A 674 -10.00 -1.37 2.01
N GLY A 675 -10.75 -0.36 2.44
CA GLY A 675 -12.06 0.05 1.93
C GLY A 675 -12.09 1.44 1.31
N ALA A 676 -13.26 2.10 1.38
CA ALA A 676 -13.58 3.36 0.70
C ALA A 676 -12.94 4.60 1.35
N VAL A 677 -12.86 5.72 0.63
CA VAL A 677 -12.58 7.03 1.23
C VAL A 677 -13.67 8.02 0.86
N THR A 678 -14.14 8.77 1.86
CA THR A 678 -15.12 9.84 1.70
C THR A 678 -14.59 11.11 2.33
N THR A 679 -14.54 12.19 1.54
CA THR A 679 -14.23 13.52 2.07
C THR A 679 -15.45 14.43 2.00
N SER A 680 -15.66 15.23 3.04
CA SER A 680 -16.73 16.23 3.06
C SER A 680 -16.36 17.46 3.88
N GLY A 681 -17.15 18.53 3.75
CA GLY A 681 -16.90 19.78 4.46
C GLY A 681 -15.71 20.54 3.89
N SER A 682 -14.66 20.73 4.69
CA SER A 682 -13.45 21.48 4.30
C SER A 682 -12.42 20.59 3.59
N LYS A 683 -11.51 21.21 2.83
CA LYS A 683 -10.46 20.52 2.09
C LYS A 683 -9.60 19.65 3.01
N VAL A 684 -9.40 18.40 2.59
CA VAL A 684 -8.52 17.44 3.27
C VAL A 684 -7.15 17.47 2.58
N PHE A 685 -6.08 17.50 3.36
CA PHE A 685 -4.70 17.47 2.87
C PHE A 685 -4.00 16.23 3.38
N ILE A 686 -3.38 15.47 2.49
CA ILE A 686 -2.51 14.33 2.80
C ILE A 686 -1.12 14.69 2.27
N ASN A 687 -0.20 15.03 3.17
CA ASN A 687 1.22 15.21 2.85
C ASN A 687 1.91 13.86 2.96
N GLY A 688 1.66 13.03 1.96
CA GLY A 688 1.95 11.60 1.90
C GLY A 688 1.31 11.01 0.66
N GLY A 689 1.45 9.70 0.49
CA GLY A 689 0.73 8.96 -0.56
C GLY A 689 -0.59 8.39 -0.05
N LEU A 690 -1.51 8.07 -0.97
CA LEU A 690 -2.84 7.55 -0.68
C LEU A 690 -3.10 6.22 -1.41
N VAL A 691 -3.45 5.17 -0.67
CA VAL A 691 -3.98 3.92 -1.22
C VAL A 691 -5.39 3.67 -0.72
N VAL A 692 -6.32 3.37 -1.64
CA VAL A 692 -7.73 3.08 -1.35
C VAL A 692 -8.12 1.74 -1.98
N GLY A 693 -8.94 0.96 -1.27
CA GLY A 693 -9.45 -0.32 -1.76
C GLY A 693 -8.39 -1.44 -1.79
N SER A 694 -7.45 -1.44 -0.86
CA SER A 694 -6.36 -2.44 -0.81
C SER A 694 -6.86 -3.87 -0.62
N ASN A 695 -7.98 -4.05 0.10
CA ASN A 695 -8.55 -5.37 0.39
C ASN A 695 -9.58 -5.78 -0.66
N ALA A 696 -10.37 -4.83 -1.15
CA ALA A 696 -11.30 -4.98 -2.26
C ALA A 696 -11.53 -3.61 -2.93
N PRO A 697 -11.84 -3.56 -4.24
CA PRO A 697 -12.23 -2.31 -4.89
C PRO A 697 -13.38 -1.62 -4.13
N ALA A 698 -13.22 -0.34 -3.84
CA ALA A 698 -14.11 0.46 -3.04
C ALA A 698 -14.21 1.90 -3.59
N SER A 699 -15.34 2.56 -3.36
CA SER A 699 -15.58 3.89 -3.91
C SER A 699 -14.67 4.96 -3.28
N VAL A 700 -14.21 5.90 -4.09
CA VAL A 700 -13.58 7.15 -3.67
C VAL A 700 -14.57 8.27 -3.93
N SER A 701 -15.03 8.95 -2.88
CA SER A 701 -15.96 10.08 -3.01
C SER A 701 -15.34 11.33 -2.40
N VAL A 702 -14.98 12.27 -3.25
CA VAL A 702 -14.46 13.58 -2.82
C VAL A 702 -15.58 14.60 -2.99
N GLY A 703 -16.09 15.10 -1.86
CA GLY A 703 -17.11 16.14 -1.84
C GLY A 703 -16.54 17.56 -2.04
N ALA A 704 -17.41 18.56 -1.96
CA ALA A 704 -17.11 19.97 -2.29
C ALA A 704 -15.91 20.60 -1.57
N GLY A 705 -15.46 20.04 -0.44
CA GLY A 705 -14.24 20.48 0.24
C GLY A 705 -12.97 20.23 -0.57
N GLY A 706 -12.95 19.17 -1.39
CA GLY A 706 -11.78 18.72 -2.13
C GLY A 706 -10.83 17.84 -1.31
N LEU A 707 -9.85 17.28 -2.02
CA LEU A 707 -8.79 16.44 -1.48
C LEU A 707 -7.47 16.82 -2.16
N GLU A 708 -6.41 17.01 -1.38
CA GLU A 708 -5.07 17.15 -1.92
C GLU A 708 -4.18 16.04 -1.37
N VAL A 709 -3.49 15.33 -2.28
CA VAL A 709 -2.49 14.35 -1.94
C VAL A 709 -1.16 14.85 -2.49
N ASN A 710 -0.26 15.18 -1.58
CA ASN A 710 0.99 15.83 -1.89
C ASN A 710 2.17 15.00 -1.41
N THR A 711 2.95 14.51 -2.37
CA THR A 711 4.20 13.79 -2.13
C THR A 711 5.44 14.67 -2.39
N GLN A 712 5.24 15.94 -2.74
CA GLN A 712 6.32 16.92 -2.90
C GLN A 712 6.90 17.26 -1.52
N GLY A 713 8.22 17.29 -1.42
CA GLY A 713 8.92 17.65 -0.18
C GLY A 713 9.07 16.50 0.82
N LEU A 714 8.65 15.28 0.49
CA LEU A 714 9.00 14.10 1.30
C LEU A 714 10.50 13.81 1.16
N SER A 715 11.16 13.57 2.29
CA SER A 715 12.55 13.10 2.31
C SER A 715 12.66 11.65 1.83
N GLN A 716 13.86 11.20 1.48
CA GLN A 716 14.09 9.83 1.00
C GLN A 716 13.64 8.74 1.98
N GLY A 717 13.77 8.97 3.30
CA GLY A 717 13.30 8.05 4.34
C GLY A 717 11.81 8.17 4.66
N GLN A 718 11.14 9.21 4.17
CA GLN A 718 9.68 9.36 4.24
C GLN A 718 8.98 8.86 2.97
N LEU A 719 9.71 8.74 1.86
CA LEU A 719 9.20 8.08 0.67
C LEU A 719 9.06 6.59 0.95
N GLN A 720 7.88 6.04 0.71
CA GLN A 720 7.66 4.60 0.68
C GLN A 720 8.25 4.02 -0.61
N LYS A 721 9.58 3.88 -0.67
CA LYS A 721 10.33 3.48 -1.87
C LYS A 721 9.94 2.12 -2.43
N ASP A 722 10.05 2.03 -3.75
CA ASP A 722 9.76 0.89 -4.60
C ASP A 722 10.26 -0.44 -4.01
N CYS A 723 9.35 -1.40 -3.86
CA CYS A 723 9.73 -2.80 -4.00
C CYS A 723 9.79 -3.10 -5.50
N SER A 724 10.64 -2.38 -6.22
CA SER A 724 11.18 -2.96 -7.42
C SER A 724 11.78 -4.29 -6.99
N THR A 725 11.43 -5.36 -7.69
CA THR A 725 12.37 -6.46 -7.81
C THR A 725 13.72 -5.82 -8.07
N GLN A 726 14.61 -5.84 -7.08
CA GLN A 726 16.01 -5.71 -7.40
C GLN A 726 16.33 -6.91 -8.29
N THR A 727 16.21 -6.72 -9.60
CA THR A 727 17.09 -7.32 -10.57
C THR A 727 18.48 -6.74 -10.30
N GLY A 728 19.08 -7.23 -9.22
CA GLY A 728 20.26 -6.64 -8.60
C GLY A 728 20.66 -7.36 -7.32
N GLY A 729 20.49 -8.68 -7.28
CA GLY A 729 20.98 -9.55 -6.22
C GLY A 729 20.84 -10.99 -6.70
N SER A 730 21.95 -11.71 -6.73
CA SER A 730 22.06 -13.08 -7.24
C SER A 730 20.89 -13.97 -6.82
N SER A 731 20.32 -14.64 -7.81
CA SER A 731 19.51 -15.83 -7.63
C SER A 731 20.26 -16.86 -6.77
N GLU A 732 19.89 -16.98 -5.50
CA GLU A 732 20.16 -18.19 -4.72
C GLU A 732 18.81 -18.74 -4.26
N SER A 733 18.36 -19.78 -4.95
CA SER A 733 17.42 -20.76 -4.41
C SER A 733 18.04 -21.37 -3.16
N GLY A 734 17.32 -21.39 -2.05
CA GLY A 734 17.81 -22.09 -0.87
C GLY A 734 16.91 -22.00 0.36
N TRP A 735 17.42 -22.52 1.48
CA TRP A 735 16.73 -22.58 2.75
C TRP A 735 16.55 -21.20 3.38
N GLN A 736 15.37 -20.96 3.95
CA GLN A 736 15.08 -19.84 4.83
C GLN A 736 14.08 -20.26 5.92
N LEU A 737 13.98 -19.48 7.00
CA LEU A 737 12.88 -19.64 7.96
C LEU A 737 11.55 -19.33 7.27
N LYS A 738 10.55 -20.21 7.44
CA LYS A 738 9.20 -19.98 6.92
C LYS A 738 8.48 -18.87 7.67
N TYR A 739 8.76 -18.75 8.97
CA TYR A 739 8.20 -17.73 9.84
C TYR A 739 9.31 -17.09 10.67
N ASN A 740 9.21 -15.78 10.91
CA ASN A 740 10.13 -15.02 11.77
C ASN A 740 9.90 -15.29 13.27
N THR A 741 9.12 -16.29 13.62
CA THR A 741 8.80 -16.72 14.99
C THR A 741 8.74 -18.23 15.04
N PRO A 742 9.01 -18.86 16.20
CA PRO A 742 8.80 -20.30 16.34
C PRO A 742 7.33 -20.63 16.08
N ILE A 743 7.06 -21.70 15.34
CA ILE A 743 5.70 -22.19 15.07
C ILE A 743 5.02 -22.68 16.35
N TRP A 744 5.82 -23.08 17.33
CA TRP A 744 5.36 -23.48 18.64
C TRP A 744 6.49 -23.42 19.66
N THR A 745 6.12 -23.20 20.92
CA THR A 745 7.02 -23.24 22.07
C THR A 745 6.37 -24.00 23.22
N ARG A 746 7.14 -24.78 23.97
CA ARG A 746 6.71 -25.33 25.27
C ARG A 746 7.77 -25.15 26.33
N TYR A 747 7.35 -25.06 27.59
CA TYR A 747 8.25 -25.36 28.69
C TYR A 747 8.48 -26.87 28.77
N LEU A 748 9.71 -27.29 29.03
CA LEU A 748 10.11 -28.68 29.24
C LEU A 748 10.08 -29.07 30.72
#